data_AF-A0A2G8BAS6-F1
#
_entry.id   AF-A0A2G8BAS6-F1
#
_cell.length_a   1.000
_cell.length_b   1.000
_cell.length_c   1.000
_cell.angle_alpha   90.00
_cell.angle_beta   90.00
_cell.angle_gamma   90.00
#
_symmetry.space_group_name_H-M   'P 1'
#
loop_
_entity.id
_entity.type
_entity.pdbx_description
1 polymer ?
#
loop_
_entity_poly.entity_id
_entity_poly.type
_entity_poly.pdbx_seq_one_letter_code
_entity_poly.pdbx_strand_id
1 'polypeptide(L)'
;MDLNLSAVMRPVERLVATAQNGLEVLRLGGLETGSAPSPFQVVESVSMYKLRRYFPPDTRPGQPPAGPPVLLVHPMMMSANMWDVTRQEGAVGILHAAGLDPWVIDFGEPDKVEGGMRRNLADHIVALSQAVDTTADVTGQDVHLAGYSQGGMFCYQAAAYRHSKSIASIVTFGSPVDTLAALPMGVPPNLAAAAANFMADHVFNRLAIPSWLARTGFQLLDPLKTAKARIDFLRQLHDREALLPREPQRRFLESEGWIAWSGPAVSELLKQFIAHNRMMTGGFAINGQLVTLTDITCPVLAFVGEVDDIGQPPAVRGIRRAAPNADVYEYTLRAGHFGLVVGSKAAQQTWPTVAAWVRWISGSGDKPADVMPMVERPVVPSQSGVALRSRVAHGVGEASEMALTLARGAADAVVAANKSVRTLAVETVRTLPRLARLGQINDHTRISLGRIIDEQAHDSPHGEFLLFDGRVHTYEAVNRRINNVVRGLIEVGVRQGDHVGVLMETRPSALVAIAALSRLGAVAVLMQPDSDLVAEARIGGVSEIIADPTNLDTARQLPGHVLVLGGGESRDLHLPEDADVIDMEKIDPDAVELPAWYRQNPGLARDLAFIGFTTTAGGELVAKQITNYRWALSAFGTASTAALGQGDTVYCLTPLHHESGLLVSLGGAVVGGARIALSRGLRPDRFVAEVRQYGVTVVSYTWAMLREVVDDRAFALHGNHPVRLFIGSGMPTGLWQRVVDAFAPAHVVEFFATTDGQAVLANVSGAKIGSKGRPLPGAGQVELGAYDAEHDLILENDRGFVQVADTNEVGVLLAQPRGPIDPSASVKRGVFAPADTWISTEYLFRRDADGDYWLVGRRGSVVRTARGIVYCEPITDALGFINGVDLAVTYGVPVRGQQVAVSAVTLRPGASITAADLTEAIAKMPPIGVGPDIVHVVPQMTLSATYRPTVSALRAAGIPKPGRHAWYFDPAGNQFRRLTASVRNELCGTHRPRGPA
;
A
#
# COMPACT_ATOMS: atom_id res chain seq x y z
N MET A 1 -40.96 -66.64 -41.60
CA MET A 1 -39.66 -66.57 -40.92
C MET A 1 -38.87 -65.47 -41.62
N ASP A 2 -38.92 -64.25 -41.11
CA ASP A 2 -37.99 -63.19 -41.51
C ASP A 2 -36.85 -63.20 -40.48
N LEU A 3 -35.70 -63.72 -40.89
CA LEU A 3 -34.47 -63.67 -40.08
C LEU A 3 -33.93 -62.25 -40.11
N ASN A 4 -33.95 -61.61 -38.95
CA ASN A 4 -33.57 -60.22 -38.73
C ASN A 4 -32.04 -60.04 -38.86
N LEU A 5 -31.56 -59.91 -40.10
CA LEU A 5 -30.15 -59.65 -40.49
C LEU A 5 -29.56 -58.37 -39.86
N SER A 6 -30.39 -57.49 -39.27
CA SER A 6 -29.95 -56.25 -38.61
C SER A 6 -29.16 -56.48 -37.31
N ALA A 7 -29.36 -57.62 -36.63
CA ALA A 7 -28.70 -57.92 -35.35
C ALA A 7 -27.22 -58.33 -35.51
N VAL A 8 -26.84 -58.86 -36.69
CA VAL A 8 -25.47 -59.34 -36.98
C VAL A 8 -24.65 -58.31 -37.77
N MET A 9 -25.30 -57.41 -38.53
CA MET A 9 -24.60 -56.36 -39.28
C MET A 9 -24.19 -55.14 -38.43
N ARG A 10 -25.00 -54.74 -37.44
CA ARG A 10 -24.70 -53.58 -36.58
C ARG A 10 -23.34 -53.64 -35.85
N PRO A 11 -22.89 -54.78 -35.28
CA PRO A 11 -21.58 -54.86 -34.64
C PRO A 11 -20.42 -54.70 -35.63
N VAL A 12 -20.56 -55.24 -36.85
CA VAL A 12 -19.56 -55.16 -37.91
C VAL A 12 -19.49 -53.75 -38.48
N GLU A 13 -20.64 -53.12 -38.74
CA GLU A 13 -20.74 -51.71 -39.16
C GLU A 13 -20.12 -50.75 -38.13
N ARG A 14 -20.38 -50.96 -36.84
CA ARG A 14 -19.76 -50.18 -35.76
C ARG A 14 -18.24 -50.33 -35.71
N LEU A 15 -17.73 -51.54 -35.96
CA LEU A 15 -16.29 -51.82 -35.91
C LEU A 15 -15.56 -51.22 -37.11
N VAL A 16 -16.16 -51.27 -38.30
CA VAL A 16 -15.68 -50.58 -39.51
C VAL A 16 -15.74 -49.06 -39.35
N ALA A 17 -16.84 -48.51 -38.85
CA ALA A 17 -16.98 -47.07 -38.59
C ALA A 17 -15.96 -46.57 -37.55
N THR A 18 -15.73 -47.34 -36.48
CA THR A 18 -14.67 -47.06 -35.48
C THR A 18 -13.28 -47.05 -36.12
N ALA A 19 -12.97 -48.03 -36.98
CA ALA A 19 -11.67 -48.10 -37.65
C ALA A 19 -11.47 -46.95 -38.65
N GLN A 20 -12.50 -46.57 -39.39
CA GLN A 20 -12.46 -45.46 -40.36
C GLN A 20 -12.31 -44.10 -39.66
N ASN A 21 -13.20 -43.80 -38.69
CA ASN A 21 -13.12 -42.57 -37.90
C ASN A 21 -11.81 -42.51 -37.08
N GLY A 22 -11.33 -43.65 -36.57
CA GLY A 22 -10.06 -43.76 -35.87
C GLY A 22 -8.84 -43.50 -36.76
N LEU A 23 -8.84 -44.01 -37.99
CA LEU A 23 -7.77 -43.76 -38.97
C LEU A 23 -7.75 -42.29 -39.43
N GLU A 24 -8.92 -41.67 -39.58
CA GLU A 24 -9.07 -40.24 -39.90
C GLU A 24 -8.51 -39.37 -38.76
N VAL A 25 -8.89 -39.65 -37.51
CA VAL A 25 -8.36 -38.93 -36.33
C VAL A 25 -6.85 -39.12 -36.17
N LEU A 26 -6.31 -40.32 -36.43
CA LEU A 26 -4.87 -40.60 -36.39
C LEU A 26 -4.10 -39.86 -37.50
N ARG A 27 -4.71 -39.67 -38.67
CA ARG A 27 -4.07 -39.05 -39.84
C ARG A 27 -4.19 -37.53 -39.85
N LEU A 28 -5.33 -36.99 -39.43
CA LEU A 28 -5.70 -35.57 -39.56
C LEU A 28 -5.78 -34.84 -38.22
N GLY A 29 -5.58 -35.54 -37.09
CA GLY A 29 -5.72 -34.97 -35.74
C GLY A 29 -7.17 -34.81 -35.27
N GLY A 30 -8.16 -35.11 -36.13
CA GLY A 30 -9.59 -35.06 -35.83
C GLY A 30 -10.47 -35.43 -37.04
N LEU A 31 -11.78 -35.32 -36.91
CA LEU A 31 -12.75 -35.56 -38.00
C LEU A 31 -12.95 -34.28 -38.84
N GLU A 32 -13.22 -34.44 -40.14
CA GLU A 32 -13.64 -33.34 -41.01
C GLU A 32 -15.11 -32.96 -40.74
N THR A 33 -15.34 -31.69 -40.40
CA THR A 33 -16.63 -31.16 -39.92
C THR A 33 -17.37 -30.28 -40.94
N GLY A 34 -16.74 -29.95 -42.07
CA GLY A 34 -17.34 -29.08 -43.10
C GLY A 34 -17.61 -27.64 -42.65
N SER A 35 -17.09 -27.22 -41.48
CA SER A 35 -17.30 -25.89 -40.92
C SER A 35 -16.46 -24.84 -41.64
N ALA A 36 -17.12 -23.85 -42.26
CA ALA A 36 -16.45 -22.69 -42.83
C ALA A 36 -16.26 -21.60 -41.75
N PRO A 37 -15.07 -20.98 -41.64
CA PRO A 37 -14.85 -19.86 -40.73
C PRO A 37 -15.70 -18.65 -41.13
N SER A 38 -16.01 -17.79 -40.16
CA SER A 38 -16.71 -16.54 -40.41
C SER A 38 -15.83 -15.60 -41.25
N PRO A 39 -16.41 -14.87 -42.22
CA PRO A 39 -15.65 -13.89 -43.00
C PRO A 39 -15.22 -12.73 -42.11
N PHE A 40 -13.95 -12.34 -42.20
CA PHE A 40 -13.42 -11.18 -41.50
C PHE A 40 -12.43 -10.41 -42.39
N GLN A 41 -12.27 -9.11 -42.08
CA GLN A 41 -11.24 -8.25 -42.63
C GLN A 41 -10.22 -7.92 -41.53
N VAL A 42 -8.93 -7.97 -41.85
CA VAL A 42 -7.90 -7.41 -40.97
C VAL A 42 -7.83 -5.92 -41.23
N VAL A 43 -8.28 -5.12 -40.27
CA VAL A 43 -8.34 -3.65 -40.36
C VAL A 43 -6.99 -3.04 -40.00
N GLU A 44 -6.30 -3.64 -39.03
CA GLU A 44 -4.97 -3.21 -38.58
C GLU A 44 -4.09 -4.42 -38.31
N SER A 45 -2.80 -4.33 -38.67
CA SER A 45 -1.81 -5.35 -38.40
C SER A 45 -0.51 -4.70 -37.97
N VAL A 46 -0.22 -4.77 -36.68
CA VAL A 46 1.04 -4.30 -36.08
C VAL A 46 1.82 -5.47 -35.51
N SER A 47 3.04 -5.22 -35.05
CA SER A 47 3.90 -6.28 -34.48
C SER A 47 3.26 -6.98 -33.28
N MET A 48 2.41 -6.28 -32.51
CA MET A 48 1.79 -6.79 -31.28
C MET A 48 0.46 -7.52 -31.51
N TYR A 49 -0.36 -7.10 -32.48
CA TYR A 49 -1.69 -7.67 -32.72
C TYR A 49 -2.16 -7.49 -34.17
N LYS A 50 -3.17 -8.29 -34.53
CA LYS A 50 -4.03 -8.10 -35.70
C LYS A 50 -5.45 -7.80 -35.24
N LEU A 51 -6.04 -6.73 -35.77
CA LEU A 51 -7.42 -6.35 -35.46
C LEU A 51 -8.35 -6.87 -36.57
N ARG A 52 -9.22 -7.82 -36.22
CA ARG A 52 -10.14 -8.48 -37.15
C ARG A 52 -11.55 -7.90 -36.96
N ARG A 53 -12.15 -7.38 -38.02
CA ARG A 53 -13.57 -7.01 -38.08
C ARG A 53 -14.34 -8.12 -38.79
N TYR A 54 -15.24 -8.79 -38.07
CA TYR A 54 -16.04 -9.88 -38.63
C TYR A 54 -17.28 -9.32 -39.33
N PHE A 55 -17.66 -9.93 -40.44
CA PHE A 55 -18.81 -9.51 -41.25
C PHE A 55 -18.80 -8.00 -41.58
N PRO A 56 -17.72 -7.47 -42.20
CA PRO A 56 -17.59 -6.04 -42.43
C PRO A 56 -18.81 -5.50 -43.21
N PRO A 57 -19.40 -4.37 -42.76
CA PRO A 57 -20.63 -3.83 -43.31
C PRO A 57 -20.41 -3.35 -44.75
N ASP A 58 -21.46 -3.44 -45.56
CA ASP A 58 -21.45 -2.94 -46.93
C ASP A 58 -21.51 -1.40 -46.94
N THR A 59 -20.48 -0.77 -47.50
CA THR A 59 -20.30 0.70 -47.49
C THR A 59 -21.05 1.41 -48.62
N ARG A 60 -21.87 0.71 -49.41
CA ARG A 60 -22.68 1.30 -50.48
C ARG A 60 -23.79 2.21 -49.92
N PRO A 61 -24.08 3.37 -50.57
CA PRO A 61 -25.13 4.29 -50.12
C PRO A 61 -26.49 3.60 -49.99
N GLY A 62 -27.18 3.82 -48.86
CA GLY A 62 -28.53 3.28 -48.59
C GLY A 62 -28.59 1.97 -47.80
N GLN A 63 -27.44 1.41 -47.40
CA GLN A 63 -27.37 0.27 -46.49
C GLN A 63 -27.51 0.71 -45.02
N PRO A 64 -28.07 -0.13 -44.13
CA PRO A 64 -28.19 0.18 -42.71
C PRO A 64 -26.79 0.37 -42.09
N PRO A 65 -26.63 1.33 -41.16
CA PRO A 65 -25.36 1.53 -40.47
C PRO A 65 -24.97 0.28 -39.67
N ALA A 66 -23.67 0.10 -39.48
CA ALA A 66 -23.17 -0.95 -38.59
C ALA A 66 -23.73 -0.75 -37.18
N GLY A 67 -24.09 -1.85 -36.53
CA GLY A 67 -24.50 -1.84 -35.13
C GLY A 67 -23.33 -1.50 -34.18
N PRO A 68 -23.60 -1.40 -32.87
CA PRO A 68 -22.57 -1.10 -31.87
C PRO A 68 -21.35 -2.03 -31.94
N PRO A 69 -20.12 -1.50 -31.93
CA PRO A 69 -18.90 -2.30 -32.00
C PRO A 69 -18.62 -3.04 -30.70
N VAL A 70 -18.42 -4.36 -30.81
CA VAL A 70 -18.06 -5.24 -29.69
C VAL A 70 -16.67 -5.82 -29.92
N LEU A 71 -15.67 -5.36 -29.17
CA LEU A 71 -14.29 -5.83 -29.24
C LEU A 71 -14.05 -6.98 -28.26
N LEU A 72 -13.86 -8.17 -28.82
CA LEU A 72 -13.63 -9.42 -28.10
C LEU A 72 -12.14 -9.61 -27.80
N VAL A 73 -11.82 -9.84 -26.53
CA VAL A 73 -10.44 -9.91 -26.00
C VAL A 73 -10.16 -11.29 -25.39
N HIS A 74 -9.28 -12.05 -26.04
CA HIS A 74 -8.92 -13.40 -25.58
C HIS A 74 -7.77 -13.37 -24.55
N PRO A 75 -7.65 -14.40 -23.68
CA PRO A 75 -6.51 -14.57 -22.79
C PRO A 75 -5.24 -14.97 -23.57
N MET A 76 -4.05 -14.67 -23.03
CA MET A 76 -2.75 -14.92 -23.70
C MET A 76 -2.51 -16.40 -24.06
N MET A 77 -3.13 -17.32 -23.32
CA MET A 77 -2.95 -18.77 -23.49
C MET A 77 -3.74 -19.35 -24.64
N MET A 78 -4.69 -18.60 -25.18
CA MET A 78 -5.69 -19.14 -26.09
C MET A 78 -5.69 -18.39 -27.40
N SER A 79 -5.94 -19.12 -28.49
CA SER A 79 -6.11 -18.51 -29.81
C SER A 79 -7.37 -17.65 -29.91
N ALA A 80 -7.25 -16.52 -30.63
CA ALA A 80 -8.35 -15.64 -30.99
C ALA A 80 -9.50 -16.37 -31.74
N ASN A 81 -9.20 -17.53 -32.33
CA ASN A 81 -10.20 -18.37 -33.00
C ASN A 81 -11.23 -18.97 -32.02
N MET A 82 -11.05 -18.84 -30.70
CA MET A 82 -12.08 -19.24 -29.71
C MET A 82 -13.42 -18.54 -29.93
N TRP A 83 -13.41 -17.36 -30.53
CA TRP A 83 -14.61 -16.57 -30.78
C TRP A 83 -15.39 -17.04 -32.01
N ASP A 84 -14.79 -17.90 -32.84
CA ASP A 84 -15.32 -18.39 -34.11
C ASP A 84 -15.08 -19.91 -34.28
N VAL A 85 -15.35 -20.69 -33.22
CA VAL A 85 -15.21 -22.16 -33.26
C VAL A 85 -16.14 -22.78 -34.32
N THR A 86 -17.36 -22.25 -34.45
CA THR A 86 -18.26 -22.50 -35.58
C THR A 86 -18.99 -21.20 -35.93
N ARG A 87 -19.36 -21.03 -37.20
CA ARG A 87 -20.02 -19.80 -37.68
C ARG A 87 -21.37 -19.51 -37.02
N GLN A 88 -22.15 -20.55 -36.69
CA GLN A 88 -23.51 -20.37 -36.13
C GLN A 88 -23.53 -20.31 -34.60
N GLU A 89 -22.66 -21.05 -33.92
CA GLU A 89 -22.64 -21.12 -32.46
C GLU A 89 -21.48 -20.31 -31.83
N GLY A 90 -20.60 -19.75 -32.66
CA GLY A 90 -19.53 -18.87 -32.25
C GLY A 90 -20.02 -17.48 -31.85
N ALA A 91 -19.26 -16.83 -30.96
CA ALA A 91 -19.55 -15.51 -30.44
C ALA A 91 -19.76 -14.47 -31.55
N VAL A 92 -18.84 -14.42 -32.52
CA VAL A 92 -18.90 -13.44 -33.63
C VAL A 92 -20.14 -13.63 -34.50
N GLY A 93 -20.54 -14.88 -34.74
CA GLY A 93 -21.74 -15.21 -35.52
C GLY A 93 -23.02 -14.81 -34.81
N ILE A 94 -23.13 -15.11 -33.51
CA ILE A 94 -24.31 -14.77 -32.70
C ILE A 94 -24.47 -13.26 -32.54
N LEU A 95 -23.37 -12.54 -32.26
CA LEU A 95 -23.39 -11.09 -32.14
C LEU A 95 -23.77 -10.41 -33.47
N HIS A 96 -23.24 -10.90 -34.60
CA HIS A 96 -23.62 -10.41 -35.91
C HIS A 96 -25.09 -10.68 -36.24
N ALA A 97 -25.60 -11.89 -35.96
CA ALA A 97 -27.02 -12.22 -36.13
C ALA A 97 -27.93 -11.35 -35.24
N ALA A 98 -27.42 -10.89 -34.10
CA ALA A 98 -28.06 -9.91 -33.24
C ALA A 98 -27.83 -8.45 -33.70
N GLY A 99 -27.33 -8.21 -34.90
CA GLY A 99 -27.18 -6.87 -35.50
C GLY A 99 -26.10 -6.01 -34.84
N LEU A 100 -25.12 -6.61 -34.17
CA LEU A 100 -23.94 -5.93 -33.63
C LEU A 100 -22.75 -6.05 -34.59
N ASP A 101 -21.70 -5.25 -34.38
CA ASP A 101 -20.47 -5.26 -35.18
C ASP A 101 -19.34 -5.94 -34.39
N PRO A 102 -19.02 -7.23 -34.63
CA PRO A 102 -18.06 -7.98 -33.82
C PRO A 102 -16.61 -7.75 -34.31
N TRP A 103 -15.75 -7.35 -33.37
CA TRP A 103 -14.33 -7.18 -33.56
C TRP A 103 -13.54 -8.13 -32.67
N VAL A 104 -12.36 -8.56 -33.10
CA VAL A 104 -11.46 -9.40 -32.31
C VAL A 104 -10.05 -8.83 -32.40
N ILE A 105 -9.44 -8.57 -31.24
CA ILE A 105 -8.00 -8.36 -31.15
C ILE A 105 -7.30 -9.72 -31.08
N ASP A 106 -6.41 -9.99 -32.02
CA ASP A 106 -5.61 -11.21 -32.08
C ASP A 106 -4.15 -10.88 -31.75
N PHE A 107 -3.70 -11.24 -30.55
CA PHE A 107 -2.31 -11.01 -30.11
C PHE A 107 -1.27 -11.89 -30.83
N GLY A 108 -1.74 -12.85 -31.64
CA GLY A 108 -0.91 -13.79 -32.37
C GLY A 108 -0.14 -14.76 -31.47
N GLU A 109 0.86 -15.41 -32.07
CA GLU A 109 1.70 -16.41 -31.41
C GLU A 109 3.10 -15.81 -31.13
N PRO A 110 3.44 -15.49 -29.88
CA PRO A 110 4.65 -14.72 -29.55
C PRO A 110 5.96 -15.48 -29.85
N ASP A 111 5.91 -16.81 -29.94
CA ASP A 111 7.03 -17.67 -30.32
C ASP A 111 7.31 -17.66 -31.84
N LYS A 112 6.34 -17.21 -32.64
CA LYS A 112 6.47 -17.08 -34.10
C LYS A 112 6.79 -15.66 -34.56
N VAL A 113 6.90 -14.71 -33.62
CA VAL A 113 7.17 -13.29 -33.90
C VAL A 113 8.51 -12.89 -33.29
N GLU A 114 9.38 -12.25 -34.07
CA GLU A 114 10.67 -11.77 -33.58
C GLU A 114 10.49 -10.82 -32.38
N GLY A 115 11.14 -11.13 -31.27
CA GLY A 115 10.99 -10.38 -30.02
C GLY A 115 9.67 -10.61 -29.28
N GLY A 116 8.72 -11.41 -29.81
CA GLY A 116 7.42 -11.67 -29.18
C GLY A 116 7.53 -12.31 -27.80
N MET A 117 8.57 -13.11 -27.55
CA MET A 117 8.84 -13.71 -26.24
C MET A 117 9.34 -12.72 -25.18
N ARG A 118 9.64 -11.46 -25.55
CA ARG A 118 10.01 -10.38 -24.63
C ARG A 118 8.82 -9.50 -24.23
N ARG A 119 7.63 -9.72 -24.80
CA ARG A 119 6.42 -8.95 -24.49
C ARG A 119 6.07 -9.06 -23.00
N ASN A 120 5.66 -7.96 -22.41
CA ASN A 120 5.23 -7.86 -21.02
C ASN A 120 3.71 -7.62 -20.92
N LEU A 121 3.19 -7.43 -19.71
CA LEU A 121 1.77 -7.20 -19.50
C LEU A 121 1.33 -5.83 -20.05
N ALA A 122 2.13 -4.79 -19.83
CA ALA A 122 1.84 -3.44 -20.29
C ALA A 122 1.67 -3.38 -21.82
N ASP A 123 2.47 -4.13 -22.57
CA ASP A 123 2.37 -4.22 -24.04
C ASP A 123 0.97 -4.67 -24.49
N HIS A 124 0.35 -5.63 -23.76
CA HIS A 124 -0.99 -6.12 -24.09
C HIS A 124 -2.07 -5.08 -23.80
N ILE A 125 -1.92 -4.31 -22.72
CA ILE A 125 -2.88 -3.26 -22.38
C ILE A 125 -2.76 -2.07 -23.33
N VAL A 126 -1.55 -1.67 -23.70
CA VAL A 126 -1.31 -0.62 -24.69
C VAL A 126 -1.86 -1.04 -26.07
N ALA A 127 -1.64 -2.30 -26.47
CA ALA A 127 -2.22 -2.85 -27.70
C ALA A 127 -3.75 -2.83 -27.69
N LEU A 128 -4.38 -3.24 -26.58
CA LEU A 128 -5.83 -3.16 -26.44
C LEU A 128 -6.33 -1.71 -26.48
N SER A 129 -5.59 -0.79 -25.86
CA SER A 129 -5.90 0.65 -25.91
C SER A 129 -5.87 1.18 -27.34
N GLN A 130 -4.84 0.83 -28.12
CA GLN A 130 -4.74 1.19 -29.54
C GLN A 130 -5.87 0.59 -30.37
N ALA A 131 -6.21 -0.68 -30.14
CA ALA A 131 -7.32 -1.33 -30.83
C ALA A 131 -8.67 -0.65 -30.53
N VAL A 132 -8.86 -0.11 -29.32
CA VAL A 132 -10.04 0.71 -28.99
C VAL A 132 -10.06 2.00 -29.81
N ASP A 133 -8.93 2.72 -29.90
CA ASP A 133 -8.81 3.93 -30.73
C ASP A 133 -9.15 3.61 -32.20
N THR A 134 -8.50 2.60 -32.79
CA THR A 134 -8.75 2.18 -34.17
C THR A 134 -10.22 1.79 -34.40
N THR A 135 -10.83 1.06 -33.48
CA THR A 135 -12.24 0.64 -33.60
C THR A 135 -13.18 1.85 -33.50
N ALA A 136 -12.95 2.74 -32.54
CA ALA A 136 -13.75 3.95 -32.35
C ALA A 136 -13.62 4.90 -33.56
N ASP A 137 -12.42 5.07 -34.11
CA ASP A 137 -12.17 5.92 -35.27
C ASP A 137 -12.84 5.37 -36.54
N VAL A 138 -12.79 4.05 -36.74
CA VAL A 138 -13.41 3.40 -37.91
C VAL A 138 -14.94 3.37 -37.83
N THR A 139 -15.50 3.22 -36.64
CA THR A 139 -16.95 3.09 -36.45
C THR A 139 -17.66 4.40 -36.11
N GLY A 140 -16.92 5.40 -35.59
CA GLY A 140 -17.47 6.63 -35.02
C GLY A 140 -18.25 6.40 -33.72
N GLN A 141 -18.09 5.25 -33.07
CA GLN A 141 -18.85 4.83 -31.88
C GLN A 141 -17.91 4.38 -30.76
N ASP A 142 -18.34 4.56 -29.52
CA ASP A 142 -17.65 4.01 -28.35
C ASP A 142 -17.72 2.48 -28.34
N VAL A 143 -16.67 1.83 -27.82
CA VAL A 143 -16.47 0.39 -27.98
C VAL A 143 -17.00 -0.38 -26.76
N HIS A 144 -17.73 -1.48 -26.99
CA HIS A 144 -18.04 -2.45 -25.94
C HIS A 144 -16.92 -3.49 -25.84
N LEU A 145 -16.20 -3.52 -24.72
CA LEU A 145 -15.14 -4.50 -24.49
C LEU A 145 -15.73 -5.79 -23.92
N ALA A 146 -15.42 -6.94 -24.52
CA ALA A 146 -15.88 -8.24 -24.05
C ALA A 146 -14.70 -9.21 -23.88
N GLY A 147 -14.30 -9.50 -22.64
CA GLY A 147 -13.07 -10.21 -22.34
C GLY A 147 -13.29 -11.51 -21.55
N TYR A 148 -12.64 -12.60 -22.00
CA TYR A 148 -12.71 -13.89 -21.32
C TYR A 148 -11.53 -14.10 -20.35
N SER A 149 -11.81 -14.47 -19.10
CA SER A 149 -10.77 -14.82 -18.12
C SER A 149 -9.74 -13.68 -17.98
N GLN A 150 -8.46 -13.96 -18.23
CA GLN A 150 -7.40 -12.96 -18.31
C GLN A 150 -7.68 -11.84 -19.34
N GLY A 151 -8.35 -12.14 -20.46
CA GLY A 151 -8.76 -11.13 -21.43
C GLY A 151 -9.73 -10.10 -20.81
N GLY A 152 -10.60 -10.51 -19.88
CA GLY A 152 -11.44 -9.56 -19.13
C GLY A 152 -10.66 -8.77 -18.09
N MET A 153 -9.60 -9.33 -17.50
CA MET A 153 -8.66 -8.56 -16.68
C MET A 153 -7.96 -7.48 -17.52
N PHE A 154 -7.67 -7.74 -18.80
CA PHE A 154 -7.14 -6.73 -19.72
C PHE A 154 -8.17 -5.65 -20.03
N CYS A 155 -9.45 -6.01 -20.21
CA CYS A 155 -10.50 -5.02 -20.39
C CYS A 155 -10.61 -4.07 -19.20
N TYR A 156 -10.55 -4.57 -17.96
CA TYR A 156 -10.54 -3.71 -16.76
C TYR A 156 -9.35 -2.76 -16.74
N GLN A 157 -8.15 -3.28 -17.02
CA GLN A 157 -6.93 -2.47 -17.03
C GLN A 157 -6.91 -1.44 -18.16
N ALA A 158 -7.34 -1.80 -19.37
CA ALA A 158 -7.42 -0.86 -20.49
C ALA A 158 -8.47 0.22 -20.24
N ALA A 159 -9.62 -0.13 -19.67
CA ALA A 159 -10.62 0.85 -19.28
C ALA A 159 -10.09 1.81 -18.20
N ALA A 160 -9.43 1.29 -17.16
CA ALA A 160 -8.80 2.11 -16.14
C ALA A 160 -7.70 3.02 -16.73
N TYR A 161 -6.79 2.46 -17.54
CA TYR A 161 -5.71 3.18 -18.22
C TYR A 161 -6.22 4.33 -19.10
N ARG A 162 -7.40 4.15 -19.70
CA ARG A 162 -8.05 5.15 -20.56
C ARG A 162 -9.02 6.05 -19.82
N HIS A 163 -9.22 5.90 -18.51
CA HIS A 163 -10.32 6.52 -17.76
C HIS A 163 -11.69 6.33 -18.47
N SER A 164 -11.91 5.12 -19.01
CA SER A 164 -13.06 4.71 -19.82
C SER A 164 -13.29 5.50 -21.12
N LYS A 165 -12.31 6.29 -21.59
CA LYS A 165 -12.41 7.03 -22.84
C LYS A 165 -12.62 6.09 -24.03
N SER A 166 -13.67 6.39 -24.81
CA SER A 166 -14.11 5.63 -25.99
C SER A 166 -14.55 4.18 -25.68
N ILE A 167 -14.99 3.91 -24.44
CA ILE A 167 -15.48 2.61 -24.00
C ILE A 167 -16.91 2.77 -23.48
N ALA A 168 -17.87 2.15 -24.15
CA ALA A 168 -19.29 2.23 -23.81
C ALA A 168 -19.64 1.31 -22.62
N SER A 169 -19.10 0.10 -22.58
CA SER A 169 -19.24 -0.82 -21.43
C SER A 169 -18.19 -1.92 -21.45
N ILE A 170 -18.00 -2.57 -20.30
CA ILE A 170 -17.16 -3.77 -20.17
C ILE A 170 -18.04 -4.99 -19.89
N VAL A 171 -17.78 -6.09 -20.57
CA VAL A 171 -18.38 -7.41 -20.31
C VAL A 171 -17.26 -8.40 -20.03
N THR A 172 -17.31 -9.10 -18.89
CA THR A 172 -16.29 -10.10 -18.53
C THR A 172 -16.88 -11.46 -18.24
N PHE A 173 -16.09 -12.50 -18.49
CA PHE A 173 -16.50 -13.89 -18.29
C PHE A 173 -15.52 -14.61 -17.37
N GLY A 174 -15.90 -14.81 -16.11
CA GLY A 174 -15.08 -15.50 -15.11
C GLY A 174 -13.74 -14.81 -14.84
N SER A 175 -13.68 -13.48 -14.98
CA SER A 175 -12.45 -12.69 -14.81
C SER A 175 -12.25 -12.29 -13.35
N PRO A 176 -11.24 -12.87 -12.65
CA PRO A 176 -11.03 -12.58 -11.24
C PRO A 176 -10.43 -11.18 -11.06
N VAL A 177 -10.87 -10.47 -10.02
CA VAL A 177 -10.28 -9.20 -9.56
C VAL A 177 -9.62 -9.37 -8.19
N ASP A 178 -10.29 -10.07 -7.26
CA ASP A 178 -9.75 -10.37 -5.92
C ASP A 178 -9.17 -11.79 -5.87
N THR A 179 -7.90 -11.93 -6.21
CA THR A 179 -7.23 -13.25 -6.29
C THR A 179 -6.99 -13.88 -4.92
N LEU A 180 -6.96 -13.07 -3.86
CA LEU A 180 -6.78 -13.54 -2.48
C LEU A 180 -8.09 -14.06 -1.86
N ALA A 181 -9.25 -13.61 -2.35
CA ALA A 181 -10.56 -14.10 -1.90
C ALA A 181 -10.84 -15.55 -2.31
N ALA A 182 -10.09 -16.10 -3.26
CA ALA A 182 -10.31 -17.42 -3.82
C ALA A 182 -9.03 -17.98 -4.48
N LEU A 183 -8.14 -18.53 -3.67
CA LEU A 183 -6.93 -19.17 -4.19
C LEU A 183 -7.22 -20.59 -4.70
N PRO A 184 -6.69 -20.98 -5.88
CA PRO A 184 -6.85 -22.33 -6.39
C PRO A 184 -6.38 -23.36 -5.36
N MET A 185 -7.08 -24.50 -5.29
CA MET A 185 -6.69 -25.65 -4.45
C MET A 185 -6.69 -25.40 -2.93
N GLY A 186 -7.21 -24.27 -2.43
CA GLY A 186 -7.32 -23.99 -1.00
C GLY A 186 -5.99 -23.63 -0.32
N VAL A 187 -5.02 -23.12 -1.09
CA VAL A 187 -3.73 -22.66 -0.56
C VAL A 187 -3.93 -21.42 0.33
N PRO A 188 -3.33 -21.35 1.54
CA PRO A 188 -3.40 -20.17 2.38
C PRO A 188 -2.81 -18.92 1.69
N PRO A 189 -3.45 -17.73 1.81
CA PRO A 189 -2.99 -16.48 1.17
C PRO A 189 -1.51 -16.16 1.31
N ASN A 190 -0.96 -16.34 2.51
CA ASN A 190 0.43 -15.99 2.81
C ASN A 190 1.44 -16.92 2.13
N LEU A 191 1.08 -18.19 1.88
CA LEU A 191 1.91 -19.15 1.16
C LEU A 191 1.82 -18.96 -0.35
N ALA A 192 0.65 -18.59 -0.85
CA ALA A 192 0.44 -18.34 -2.28
C ALA A 192 1.24 -17.12 -2.76
N ALA A 193 1.26 -16.02 -2.02
CA ALA A 193 2.05 -14.84 -2.38
C ALA A 193 3.55 -15.12 -2.38
N ALA A 194 4.07 -15.87 -1.40
CA ALA A 194 5.47 -16.25 -1.34
C ALA A 194 5.87 -17.21 -2.46
N ALA A 195 5.04 -18.22 -2.76
CA ALA A 195 5.27 -19.14 -3.87
C ALA A 195 5.16 -18.45 -5.23
N ALA A 196 4.21 -17.52 -5.40
CA ALA A 196 4.06 -16.74 -6.62
C ALA A 196 5.26 -15.82 -6.87
N ASN A 197 5.75 -15.12 -5.84
CA ASN A 197 6.98 -14.32 -5.95
C ASN A 197 8.18 -15.19 -6.28
N PHE A 198 8.36 -16.32 -5.60
CA PHE A 198 9.44 -17.26 -5.90
C PHE A 198 9.40 -17.75 -7.36
N MET A 199 8.24 -18.20 -7.84
CA MET A 199 8.04 -18.67 -9.20
C MET A 199 8.27 -17.54 -10.23
N ALA A 200 7.78 -16.34 -9.95
CA ALA A 200 7.97 -15.19 -10.82
C ALA A 200 9.46 -14.82 -10.91
N ASP A 201 10.15 -14.70 -9.78
CA ASP A 201 11.56 -14.28 -9.74
C ASP A 201 12.55 -15.33 -10.25
N HIS A 202 12.30 -16.62 -9.98
CA HIS A 202 13.30 -17.69 -10.19
C HIS A 202 12.98 -18.64 -11.34
N VAL A 203 11.70 -18.79 -11.71
CA VAL A 203 11.26 -19.77 -12.72
C VAL A 203 10.85 -19.08 -14.01
N PHE A 204 9.83 -18.22 -13.96
CA PHE A 204 9.24 -17.61 -15.16
C PHE A 204 10.01 -16.40 -15.70
N ASN A 205 10.79 -15.71 -14.87
CA ASN A 205 11.73 -14.69 -15.36
C ASN A 205 12.88 -15.29 -16.21
N ARG A 206 13.09 -16.61 -16.15
CA ARG A 206 14.17 -17.32 -16.85
C ARG A 206 13.69 -18.35 -17.88
N LEU A 207 12.41 -18.71 -17.86
CA LEU A 207 11.84 -19.77 -18.71
C LEU A 207 10.49 -19.34 -19.30
N ALA A 208 10.41 -19.34 -20.63
CA ALA A 208 9.14 -19.25 -21.35
C ALA A 208 8.32 -20.54 -21.20
N ILE A 209 6.99 -20.45 -21.27
CA ILE A 209 6.11 -21.64 -21.26
C ILE A 209 5.73 -21.96 -22.71
N PRO A 210 6.23 -23.05 -23.30
CA PRO A 210 5.83 -23.47 -24.64
C PRO A 210 4.36 -23.93 -24.65
N SER A 211 3.70 -23.86 -25.81
CA SER A 211 2.27 -24.17 -25.97
C SER A 211 1.88 -25.57 -25.47
N TRP A 212 2.77 -26.56 -25.60
CA TRP A 212 2.52 -27.92 -25.10
C TRP A 212 2.48 -28.01 -23.57
N LEU A 213 3.29 -27.20 -22.88
CA LEU A 213 3.38 -27.19 -21.41
C LEU A 213 2.16 -26.46 -20.80
N ALA A 214 1.71 -25.37 -21.44
CA ALA A 214 0.48 -24.68 -21.08
C ALA A 214 -0.75 -25.61 -21.18
N ARG A 215 -0.85 -26.37 -22.29
CA ARG A 215 -1.88 -27.39 -22.48
C ARG A 215 -1.84 -28.48 -21.41
N THR A 216 -0.66 -29.02 -21.11
CA THR A 216 -0.50 -30.06 -20.09
C THR A 216 -0.88 -29.57 -18.70
N GLY A 217 -0.48 -28.33 -18.34
CA GLY A 217 -0.86 -27.70 -17.07
C GLY A 217 -2.38 -27.58 -16.92
N PHE A 218 -3.09 -27.14 -17.96
CA PHE A 218 -4.54 -27.03 -17.93
C PHE A 218 -5.25 -28.39 -17.82
N GLN A 219 -4.78 -29.42 -18.55
CA GLN A 219 -5.32 -30.78 -18.45
C GLN A 219 -5.18 -31.39 -17.05
N LEU A 220 -4.16 -30.97 -16.29
CA LEU A 220 -3.93 -31.40 -14.92
C LEU A 220 -4.80 -30.71 -13.87
N LEU A 221 -5.49 -29.60 -14.21
CA LEU A 221 -6.43 -28.92 -13.31
C LEU A 221 -7.72 -29.72 -13.09
N ASP A 222 -8.14 -30.53 -14.07
CA ASP A 222 -9.26 -31.46 -13.94
C ASP A 222 -8.96 -32.80 -14.66
N PRO A 223 -8.10 -33.65 -14.04
CA PRO A 223 -7.60 -34.86 -14.69
C PRO A 223 -8.70 -35.91 -14.88
N LEU A 224 -9.70 -35.93 -14.00
CA LEU A 224 -10.82 -36.87 -14.05
C LEU A 224 -11.80 -36.52 -15.19
N LYS A 225 -12.15 -35.24 -15.38
CA LYS A 225 -12.98 -34.84 -16.53
C LYS A 225 -12.26 -35.05 -17.85
N THR A 226 -10.96 -34.73 -17.91
CA THR A 226 -10.14 -34.94 -19.12
C THR A 226 -10.06 -36.42 -19.51
N ALA A 227 -9.81 -37.31 -18.53
CA ALA A 227 -9.80 -38.76 -18.76
C ALA A 227 -11.17 -39.29 -19.18
N LYS A 228 -12.25 -38.82 -18.52
CA LYS A 228 -13.63 -39.19 -18.87
C LYS A 228 -13.99 -38.76 -20.29
N ALA A 229 -13.68 -37.53 -20.68
CA ALA A 229 -13.94 -37.02 -22.03
C ALA A 229 -13.22 -37.83 -23.12
N ARG A 230 -11.96 -38.23 -22.87
CA ARG A 230 -11.21 -39.12 -23.77
C ARG A 230 -11.82 -40.51 -23.87
N ILE A 231 -12.26 -41.09 -22.76
CA ILE A 231 -12.94 -42.40 -22.73
C ILE A 231 -14.29 -42.33 -23.46
N ASP A 232 -15.06 -41.27 -23.23
CA ASP A 232 -16.37 -41.06 -23.87
C ASP A 232 -16.23 -40.86 -25.39
N PHE A 233 -15.19 -40.13 -25.85
CA PHE A 233 -14.86 -40.00 -27.26
C PHE A 233 -14.49 -41.35 -27.90
N LEU A 234 -13.61 -42.14 -27.26
CA LEU A 234 -13.23 -43.48 -27.72
C LEU A 234 -14.44 -44.43 -27.77
N ARG A 235 -15.38 -44.31 -26.84
CA ARG A 235 -16.63 -45.10 -26.84
C ARG A 235 -17.58 -44.68 -27.96
N GLN A 236 -17.58 -43.41 -28.36
CA GLN A 236 -18.47 -42.84 -29.38
C GLN A 236 -17.86 -42.83 -30.78
N LEU A 237 -16.63 -43.32 -30.98
CA LEU A 237 -15.92 -43.32 -32.28
C LEU A 237 -16.68 -44.04 -33.41
N HIS A 238 -17.64 -44.92 -33.08
CA HIS A 238 -18.51 -45.61 -34.02
C HIS A 238 -19.70 -44.76 -34.51
N ASP A 239 -19.98 -43.62 -33.87
CA ASP A 239 -21.13 -42.76 -34.10
C ASP A 239 -20.67 -41.36 -34.53
N ARG A 240 -20.49 -41.20 -35.85
CA ARG A 240 -19.98 -39.97 -36.45
C ARG A 240 -20.93 -38.80 -36.22
N GLU A 241 -22.24 -39.01 -36.31
CA GLU A 241 -23.25 -37.96 -36.16
C GLU A 241 -23.27 -37.39 -34.73
N ALA A 242 -23.02 -38.23 -33.71
CA ALA A 242 -22.90 -37.77 -32.32
C ALA A 242 -21.60 -37.00 -32.05
N LEU A 243 -20.52 -37.27 -32.80
CA LEU A 243 -19.20 -36.67 -32.62
C LEU A 243 -19.01 -35.38 -33.41
N LEU A 244 -19.55 -35.29 -34.63
CA LEU A 244 -19.36 -34.14 -35.53
C LEU A 244 -19.69 -32.77 -34.89
N PRO A 245 -20.78 -32.59 -34.13
CA PRO A 245 -21.08 -31.31 -33.48
C PRO A 245 -20.08 -30.90 -32.39
N ARG A 246 -19.39 -31.87 -31.77
CA ARG A 246 -18.45 -31.64 -30.65
C ARG A 246 -16.99 -31.60 -31.09
N GLU A 247 -16.70 -32.04 -32.30
CA GLU A 247 -15.35 -32.20 -32.83
C GLU A 247 -14.57 -30.89 -32.98
N PRO A 248 -15.15 -29.78 -33.50
CA PRO A 248 -14.42 -28.50 -33.57
C PRO A 248 -13.96 -28.02 -32.19
N GLN A 249 -14.83 -28.15 -31.19
CA GLN A 249 -14.52 -27.79 -29.80
C GLN A 249 -13.43 -28.70 -29.20
N ARG A 250 -13.47 -30.00 -29.49
CA ARG A 250 -12.45 -30.97 -29.06
C ARG A 250 -11.08 -30.65 -29.66
N ARG A 251 -10.97 -30.49 -30.98
CA ARG A 251 -9.71 -30.16 -31.68
C ARG A 251 -9.10 -28.87 -31.15
N PHE A 252 -9.92 -27.85 -30.94
CA PHE A 252 -9.48 -26.59 -30.35
C PHE A 252 -8.87 -26.80 -28.94
N LEU A 253 -9.55 -27.54 -28.05
CA LEU A 253 -9.05 -27.77 -26.68
C LEU A 253 -7.88 -28.75 -26.59
N GLU A 254 -7.77 -29.71 -27.51
CA GLU A 254 -6.74 -30.77 -27.44
C GLU A 254 -5.48 -30.46 -28.24
N SER A 255 -5.53 -29.62 -29.28
CA SER A 255 -4.37 -29.29 -30.12
C SER A 255 -4.25 -27.82 -30.51
N GLU A 256 -5.26 -27.23 -31.13
CA GLU A 256 -5.11 -26.00 -31.93
C GLU A 256 -5.31 -24.69 -31.15
N GLY A 257 -5.84 -24.75 -29.93
CA GLY A 257 -6.25 -23.57 -29.18
C GLY A 257 -5.19 -22.94 -28.28
N TRP A 258 -4.00 -23.54 -28.13
CA TRP A 258 -3.01 -23.15 -27.12
C TRP A 258 -1.84 -22.34 -27.70
N ILE A 259 -1.53 -21.21 -27.07
CA ILE A 259 -0.46 -20.28 -27.47
C ILE A 259 0.65 -20.25 -26.42
N ALA A 260 1.91 -20.07 -26.86
CA ALA A 260 3.08 -19.93 -25.99
C ALA A 260 3.01 -18.66 -25.14
N TRP A 261 3.59 -18.67 -23.94
CA TRP A 261 3.61 -17.52 -23.04
C TRP A 261 4.99 -16.87 -22.96
N SER A 262 5.04 -15.54 -23.07
CA SER A 262 6.24 -14.78 -22.77
C SER A 262 6.52 -14.79 -21.27
N GLY A 263 7.74 -15.18 -20.87
CA GLY A 263 8.16 -15.22 -19.47
C GLY A 263 7.91 -13.90 -18.71
N PRO A 264 8.25 -12.72 -19.29
CA PRO A 264 8.01 -11.43 -18.66
C PRO A 264 6.53 -11.13 -18.36
N ALA A 265 5.61 -11.35 -19.30
CA ALA A 265 4.18 -11.09 -19.08
C ALA A 265 3.58 -11.98 -17.99
N VAL A 266 4.04 -13.23 -17.89
CA VAL A 266 3.62 -14.17 -16.83
C VAL A 266 4.15 -13.74 -15.48
N SER A 267 5.44 -13.39 -15.42
CA SER A 267 6.07 -12.87 -14.21
C SER A 267 5.35 -11.63 -13.69
N GLU A 268 5.04 -10.66 -14.55
CA GLU A 268 4.29 -9.46 -14.18
C GLU A 268 2.86 -9.77 -13.72
N LEU A 269 2.14 -10.64 -14.43
CA LEU A 269 0.80 -11.07 -14.02
C LEU A 269 0.83 -11.74 -12.64
N LEU A 270 1.79 -12.64 -12.39
CA LEU A 270 1.95 -13.31 -11.10
C LEU A 270 2.30 -12.32 -10.00
N LYS A 271 3.25 -11.41 -10.23
CA LYS A 271 3.65 -10.41 -9.22
C LYS A 271 2.54 -9.41 -8.93
N GLN A 272 2.01 -8.76 -9.96
CA GLN A 272 1.04 -7.68 -9.77
C GLN A 272 -0.31 -8.20 -9.26
N PHE A 273 -0.78 -9.34 -9.77
CA PHE A 273 -2.16 -9.77 -9.53
C PHE A 273 -2.30 -10.94 -8.57
N ILE A 274 -1.31 -11.82 -8.45
CA ILE A 274 -1.37 -12.93 -7.49
C ILE A 274 -0.62 -12.59 -6.21
N ALA A 275 0.62 -12.11 -6.31
CA ALA A 275 1.42 -11.82 -5.12
C ALA A 275 1.00 -10.53 -4.42
N HIS A 276 0.62 -9.50 -5.17
CA HIS A 276 0.32 -8.17 -4.64
C HIS A 276 -1.16 -7.74 -4.74
N ASN A 277 -2.02 -8.53 -5.39
CA ASN A 277 -3.46 -8.27 -5.56
C ASN A 277 -3.80 -6.83 -6.02
N ARG A 278 -2.99 -6.25 -6.91
CA ARG A 278 -3.04 -4.82 -7.27
C ARG A 278 -4.28 -4.37 -8.04
N MET A 279 -5.04 -5.29 -8.62
CA MET A 279 -6.36 -4.94 -9.15
C MET A 279 -7.35 -4.53 -8.05
N MET A 280 -7.19 -5.07 -6.84
CA MET A 280 -7.99 -4.69 -5.67
C MET A 280 -7.38 -3.53 -4.88
N THR A 281 -6.06 -3.56 -4.68
CA THR A 281 -5.37 -2.56 -3.85
C THR A 281 -5.01 -1.28 -4.61
N GLY A 282 -4.99 -1.32 -5.93
CA GLY A 282 -4.59 -0.21 -6.79
C GLY A 282 -3.07 -0.10 -6.98
N GLY A 283 -2.64 0.93 -7.70
CA GLY A 283 -1.23 1.26 -7.89
C GLY A 283 -0.44 0.29 -8.76
N PHE A 284 -1.06 -0.38 -9.74
CA PHE A 284 -0.28 -1.08 -10.77
C PHE A 284 0.22 -0.09 -11.84
N ALA A 285 1.36 -0.39 -12.46
CA ALA A 285 1.98 0.48 -13.46
C ALA A 285 1.83 -0.11 -14.86
N ILE A 286 1.43 0.74 -15.81
CA ILE A 286 1.37 0.44 -17.25
C ILE A 286 2.20 1.49 -17.96
N ASN A 287 3.31 1.08 -18.58
CA ASN A 287 4.26 1.97 -19.25
C ASN A 287 4.71 3.16 -18.37
N GLY A 288 5.00 2.90 -17.09
CA GLY A 288 5.42 3.90 -16.12
C GLY A 288 4.31 4.81 -15.57
N GLN A 289 3.06 4.66 -16.05
CA GLN A 289 1.89 5.37 -15.53
C GLN A 289 1.15 4.51 -14.50
N LEU A 290 0.75 5.12 -13.39
CA LEU A 290 -0.06 4.45 -12.37
C LEU A 290 -1.52 4.35 -12.79
N VAL A 291 -2.10 3.18 -12.55
CA VAL A 291 -3.47 2.85 -12.91
C VAL A 291 -4.17 2.21 -11.71
N THR A 292 -5.45 2.53 -11.55
CA THR A 292 -6.34 1.96 -10.53
C THR A 292 -7.71 1.68 -11.13
N LEU A 293 -8.36 0.58 -10.71
CA LEU A 293 -9.70 0.24 -11.23
C LEU A 293 -10.79 1.23 -10.80
N THR A 294 -10.49 2.13 -9.87
CA THR A 294 -11.38 3.25 -9.52
C THR A 294 -11.57 4.25 -10.66
N ASP A 295 -10.69 4.22 -11.66
CA ASP A 295 -10.77 5.07 -12.86
C ASP A 295 -11.77 4.54 -13.91
N ILE A 296 -12.36 3.36 -13.68
CA ILE A 296 -13.45 2.84 -14.50
C ILE A 296 -14.74 3.58 -14.13
N THR A 297 -15.36 4.19 -15.13
CA THR A 297 -16.62 4.96 -15.02
C THR A 297 -17.70 4.41 -15.94
N CYS A 298 -17.34 3.63 -16.97
CA CYS A 298 -18.32 2.95 -17.82
C CYS A 298 -19.00 1.77 -17.09
N PRO A 299 -20.24 1.40 -17.45
CA PRO A 299 -20.94 0.23 -16.91
C PRO A 299 -20.18 -1.09 -17.12
N VAL A 300 -20.26 -1.98 -16.13
CA VAL A 300 -19.60 -3.30 -16.15
C VAL A 300 -20.62 -4.42 -15.96
N LEU A 301 -20.60 -5.42 -16.83
CA LEU A 301 -21.34 -6.68 -16.68
C LEU A 301 -20.37 -7.85 -16.46
N ALA A 302 -20.44 -8.51 -15.29
CA ALA A 302 -19.64 -9.68 -14.98
C ALA A 302 -20.48 -10.97 -15.05
N PHE A 303 -20.09 -11.90 -15.92
CA PHE A 303 -20.63 -13.26 -15.93
C PHE A 303 -19.94 -14.12 -14.88
N VAL A 304 -20.72 -14.67 -13.95
CA VAL A 304 -20.25 -15.44 -12.79
C VAL A 304 -20.66 -16.92 -12.96
N GLY A 305 -19.66 -17.80 -13.03
CA GLY A 305 -19.87 -19.25 -13.07
C GLY A 305 -20.00 -19.84 -11.68
N GLU A 306 -21.17 -20.39 -11.32
CA GLU A 306 -21.42 -20.94 -9.97
C GLU A 306 -20.51 -22.12 -9.60
N VAL A 307 -20.02 -22.84 -10.62
CA VAL A 307 -19.15 -24.02 -10.49
C VAL A 307 -17.78 -23.77 -11.15
N ASP A 308 -17.39 -22.51 -11.31
CA ASP A 308 -16.08 -22.12 -11.83
C ASP A 308 -15.03 -22.19 -10.70
N ASP A 309 -14.11 -23.15 -10.82
CA ASP A 309 -13.01 -23.33 -9.88
C ASP A 309 -11.78 -22.44 -10.19
N ILE A 310 -11.75 -21.81 -11.38
CA ILE A 310 -10.66 -20.92 -11.83
C ILE A 310 -11.04 -19.46 -11.54
N GLY A 311 -12.14 -18.99 -12.14
CA GLY A 311 -12.72 -17.67 -11.91
C GLY A 311 -13.75 -17.73 -10.80
N GLN A 312 -13.34 -18.07 -9.58
CA GLN A 312 -14.30 -18.33 -8.50
C GLN A 312 -15.21 -17.11 -8.24
N PRO A 313 -16.50 -17.32 -7.94
CA PRO A 313 -17.46 -16.23 -7.75
C PRO A 313 -17.01 -15.10 -6.80
N PRO A 314 -16.36 -15.37 -5.63
CA PRO A 314 -15.87 -14.30 -4.76
C PRO A 314 -14.79 -13.44 -5.41
N ALA A 315 -13.89 -14.04 -6.20
CA ALA A 315 -12.82 -13.31 -6.90
C ALA A 315 -13.38 -12.42 -8.02
N VAL A 316 -14.34 -12.92 -8.79
CA VAL A 316 -14.98 -12.17 -9.88
C VAL A 316 -15.79 -11.00 -9.33
N ARG A 317 -16.57 -11.23 -8.27
CA ARG A 317 -17.34 -10.17 -7.58
C ARG A 317 -16.47 -9.10 -6.91
N GLY A 318 -15.15 -9.31 -6.83
CA GLY A 318 -14.19 -8.30 -6.39
C GLY A 318 -14.30 -6.98 -7.17
N ILE A 319 -14.71 -7.03 -8.45
CA ILE A 319 -14.84 -5.83 -9.29
C ILE A 319 -15.75 -4.75 -8.70
N ARG A 320 -16.83 -5.12 -7.99
CA ARG A 320 -17.71 -4.12 -7.35
C ARG A 320 -16.98 -3.27 -6.31
N ARG A 321 -16.03 -3.86 -5.60
CA ARG A 321 -15.22 -3.16 -4.59
C ARG A 321 -14.04 -2.41 -5.23
N ALA A 322 -13.46 -2.95 -6.29
CA ALA A 322 -12.31 -2.36 -6.97
C ALA A 322 -12.68 -1.16 -7.88
N ALA A 323 -13.88 -1.14 -8.46
CA ALA A 323 -14.39 -0.07 -9.32
C ALA A 323 -15.65 0.59 -8.71
N PRO A 324 -15.52 1.32 -7.59
CA PRO A 324 -16.67 1.90 -6.90
C PRO A 324 -17.39 3.00 -7.70
N ASN A 325 -16.72 3.59 -8.69
CA ASN A 325 -17.25 4.66 -9.54
C ASN A 325 -18.00 4.12 -10.78
N ALA A 326 -18.02 2.80 -10.98
CA ALA A 326 -18.74 2.16 -12.07
C ALA A 326 -20.05 1.52 -11.59
N ASP A 327 -21.06 1.51 -12.46
CA ASP A 327 -22.24 0.69 -12.28
C ASP A 327 -21.92 -0.76 -12.64
N VAL A 328 -21.86 -1.63 -11.62
CA VAL A 328 -21.47 -3.03 -11.77
C VAL A 328 -22.69 -3.94 -11.68
N TYR A 329 -22.85 -4.80 -12.68
CA TYR A 329 -23.90 -5.80 -12.82
C TYR A 329 -23.32 -7.20 -12.87
N GLU A 330 -24.13 -8.20 -12.55
CA GLU A 330 -23.79 -9.61 -12.70
C GLU A 330 -24.87 -10.40 -13.43
N TYR A 331 -24.43 -11.44 -14.13
CA TYR A 331 -25.26 -12.53 -14.64
C TYR A 331 -24.67 -13.84 -14.15
N THR A 332 -25.45 -14.62 -13.41
CA THR A 332 -24.98 -15.88 -12.83
C THR A 332 -25.45 -17.06 -13.67
N LEU A 333 -24.53 -17.97 -14.02
CA LEU A 333 -24.88 -19.23 -14.67
C LEU A 333 -24.18 -20.43 -14.05
N ARG A 334 -24.87 -21.57 -14.05
CA ARG A 334 -24.29 -22.85 -13.64
C ARG A 334 -23.41 -23.43 -14.76
N ALA A 335 -22.22 -22.87 -14.93
CA ALA A 335 -21.19 -23.34 -15.84
C ALA A 335 -19.79 -23.25 -15.20
N GLY A 336 -18.86 -24.07 -15.68
CA GLY A 336 -17.44 -23.94 -15.34
C GLY A 336 -16.75 -22.94 -16.27
N HIS A 337 -15.48 -22.62 -15.99
CA HIS A 337 -14.74 -21.52 -16.62
C HIS A 337 -14.90 -21.38 -18.14
N PHE A 338 -14.65 -22.44 -18.90
CA PHE A 338 -14.73 -22.41 -20.37
C PHE A 338 -16.17 -22.39 -20.89
N GLY A 339 -17.10 -22.99 -20.14
CA GLY A 339 -18.52 -23.05 -20.48
C GLY A 339 -19.25 -21.71 -20.40
N LEU A 340 -18.59 -20.67 -19.87
CA LEU A 340 -19.10 -19.29 -19.88
C LEU A 340 -19.12 -18.71 -21.30
N VAL A 341 -18.13 -19.07 -22.13
CA VAL A 341 -17.92 -18.44 -23.45
C VAL A 341 -18.11 -19.39 -24.63
N VAL A 342 -17.84 -20.69 -24.45
CA VAL A 342 -17.94 -21.70 -25.52
C VAL A 342 -18.84 -22.85 -25.07
N GLY A 343 -19.72 -23.30 -25.97
CA GLY A 343 -20.64 -24.42 -25.78
C GLY A 343 -22.11 -24.02 -25.80
N SER A 344 -23.00 -25.00 -25.70
CA SER A 344 -24.45 -24.78 -25.89
C SER A 344 -25.05 -23.76 -24.93
N LYS A 345 -24.63 -23.74 -23.66
CA LYS A 345 -25.07 -22.73 -22.69
C LYS A 345 -24.62 -21.32 -23.08
N ALA A 346 -23.39 -21.17 -23.56
CA ALA A 346 -22.89 -19.87 -23.99
C ALA A 346 -23.66 -19.36 -25.23
N ALA A 347 -23.95 -20.24 -26.18
CA ALA A 347 -24.72 -19.91 -27.38
C ALA A 347 -26.19 -19.55 -27.08
N GLN A 348 -26.82 -20.23 -26.13
CA GLN A 348 -28.24 -20.05 -25.80
C GLN A 348 -28.51 -18.96 -24.74
N GLN A 349 -27.54 -18.66 -23.87
CA GLN A 349 -27.72 -17.75 -22.74
C GLN A 349 -26.69 -16.61 -22.79
N THR A 350 -25.40 -16.92 -22.69
CA THR A 350 -24.35 -15.89 -22.57
C THR A 350 -24.40 -14.87 -23.71
N TRP A 351 -24.20 -15.29 -24.96
CA TRP A 351 -24.09 -14.38 -26.10
C TRP A 351 -25.40 -13.62 -26.42
N PRO A 352 -26.59 -14.24 -26.33
CA PRO A 352 -27.85 -13.49 -26.38
C PRO A 352 -27.98 -12.42 -25.30
N THR A 353 -27.57 -12.71 -24.06
CA THR A 353 -27.57 -11.72 -22.97
C THR A 353 -26.55 -10.60 -23.23
N VAL A 354 -25.36 -10.91 -23.75
CA VAL A 354 -24.37 -9.88 -24.17
C VAL A 354 -24.98 -8.97 -25.23
N ALA A 355 -25.66 -9.52 -26.22
CA ALA A 355 -26.28 -8.72 -27.27
C ALA A 355 -27.39 -7.79 -26.72
N ALA A 356 -28.23 -8.31 -25.83
CA ALA A 356 -29.25 -7.51 -25.16
C ALA A 356 -28.65 -6.41 -24.27
N TRP A 357 -27.56 -6.70 -23.55
CA TRP A 357 -26.80 -5.73 -22.76
C TRP A 357 -26.25 -4.59 -23.61
N VAL A 358 -25.57 -4.91 -24.72
CA VAL A 358 -24.99 -3.92 -25.64
C VAL A 358 -26.07 -3.00 -26.21
N ARG A 359 -27.21 -3.56 -26.64
CA ARG A 359 -28.36 -2.78 -27.12
C ARG A 359 -28.94 -1.88 -26.04
N TRP A 360 -29.05 -2.36 -24.80
CA TRP A 360 -29.54 -1.55 -23.68
C TRP A 360 -28.63 -0.35 -23.41
N ILE A 361 -27.31 -0.57 -23.28
CA ILE A 361 -26.35 0.52 -23.07
C ILE A 361 -26.31 1.49 -24.26
N SER A 362 -26.46 0.97 -25.48
CA SER A 362 -26.52 1.79 -26.71
C SER A 362 -27.87 2.51 -26.92
N GLY A 363 -28.83 2.37 -26.00
CA GLY A 363 -30.15 3.02 -26.09
C GLY A 363 -31.12 2.42 -27.11
N SER A 364 -30.85 1.21 -27.62
CA SER A 364 -31.63 0.54 -28.66
C SER A 364 -32.37 -0.71 -28.18
N GLY A 365 -32.51 -0.91 -26.86
CA GLY A 365 -33.22 -2.05 -26.27
C GLY A 365 -33.45 -1.91 -24.76
N ASP A 366 -34.25 -2.81 -24.18
CA ASP A 366 -34.52 -2.84 -22.75
C ASP A 366 -33.42 -3.58 -21.97
N LYS A 367 -33.32 -3.27 -20.67
CA LYS A 367 -32.40 -3.96 -19.77
C LYS A 367 -32.73 -5.47 -19.73
N PRO A 368 -31.73 -6.37 -19.90
CA PRO A 368 -31.97 -7.82 -19.79
C PRO A 368 -32.49 -8.20 -18.40
N ALA A 369 -33.56 -9.01 -18.34
CA ALA A 369 -34.27 -9.35 -17.09
C ALA A 369 -33.39 -10.03 -16.03
N ASP A 370 -32.50 -10.91 -16.47
CA ASP A 370 -31.62 -11.70 -15.61
C ASP A 370 -30.31 -10.98 -15.25
N VAL A 371 -30.10 -9.75 -15.74
CA VAL A 371 -28.94 -8.92 -15.38
C VAL A 371 -29.25 -8.08 -14.16
N MET A 372 -28.60 -8.41 -13.04
CA MET A 372 -28.87 -7.80 -11.75
C MET A 372 -27.74 -6.86 -11.34
N PRO A 373 -28.00 -5.73 -10.64
CA PRO A 373 -26.94 -4.97 -9.99
C PRO A 373 -26.16 -5.88 -9.03
N MET A 374 -24.84 -5.82 -9.08
CA MET A 374 -23.99 -6.64 -8.22
C MET A 374 -24.05 -6.09 -6.79
N VAL A 375 -24.62 -6.90 -5.87
CA VAL A 375 -24.75 -6.52 -4.46
C VAL A 375 -23.49 -6.91 -3.69
N GLU A 376 -22.97 -5.99 -2.90
CA GLU A 376 -21.88 -6.26 -1.97
C GLU A 376 -22.38 -7.18 -0.84
N ARG A 377 -21.91 -8.44 -0.84
CA ARG A 377 -22.09 -9.33 0.30
C ARG A 377 -20.83 -9.26 1.16
N PRO A 378 -20.94 -9.09 2.49
CA PRO A 378 -19.77 -9.18 3.36
C PRO A 378 -19.10 -10.54 3.17
N VAL A 379 -17.78 -10.53 3.03
CA VAL A 379 -16.98 -11.76 3.04
C VAL A 379 -17.07 -12.33 4.45
N VAL A 380 -18.08 -13.15 4.72
CA VAL A 380 -18.03 -14.05 5.86
C VAL A 380 -16.85 -14.97 5.62
N PRO A 381 -15.90 -15.12 6.56
CA PRO A 381 -14.86 -16.14 6.45
C PRO A 381 -15.58 -17.49 6.53
N SER A 382 -16.09 -18.00 5.41
CA SER A 382 -16.66 -19.33 5.37
C SER A 382 -15.48 -20.29 5.50
N GLN A 383 -15.48 -21.03 6.61
CA GLN A 383 -14.81 -22.31 6.65
C GLN A 383 -15.53 -23.24 5.65
N SER A 384 -15.23 -23.09 4.36
CA SER A 384 -15.36 -24.11 3.33
C SER A 384 -15.16 -23.47 1.95
N GLY A 385 -13.93 -23.53 1.46
CA GLY A 385 -13.78 -24.00 0.08
C GLY A 385 -14.51 -25.34 0.01
N VAL A 386 -15.36 -25.54 -0.99
CA VAL A 386 -16.18 -26.74 -1.17
C VAL A 386 -15.31 -27.96 -0.89
N ALA A 387 -15.54 -28.55 0.27
CA ALA A 387 -14.60 -29.48 0.87
C ALA A 387 -14.46 -30.70 -0.03
N LEU A 388 -13.23 -31.23 -0.07
CA LEU A 388 -12.85 -32.58 -0.52
C LEU A 388 -13.90 -33.66 -0.13
N ARG A 389 -14.67 -33.44 0.95
CA ARG A 389 -15.81 -34.27 1.38
C ARG A 389 -16.89 -34.49 0.31
N SER A 390 -17.18 -33.50 -0.55
CA SER A 390 -18.14 -33.71 -1.66
C SER A 390 -17.60 -34.64 -2.75
N ARG A 391 -16.27 -34.73 -2.90
CA ARG A 391 -15.60 -35.63 -3.86
C ARG A 391 -15.47 -37.06 -3.34
N VAL A 392 -15.51 -37.26 -2.02
CA VAL A 392 -15.45 -38.59 -1.38
C VAL A 392 -16.84 -39.20 -1.19
N ALA A 393 -17.91 -38.40 -1.11
CA ALA A 393 -19.28 -38.90 -0.93
C ALA A 393 -19.82 -39.76 -2.11
N HIS A 394 -19.07 -39.87 -3.22
CA HIS A 394 -19.39 -40.77 -4.34
C HIS A 394 -18.41 -41.95 -4.50
N GLY A 395 -17.55 -42.20 -3.51
CA GLY A 395 -16.65 -43.37 -3.46
C GLY A 395 -16.90 -44.24 -2.23
N VAL A 396 -17.82 -45.20 -2.38
CA VAL A 396 -17.91 -46.52 -1.71
C VAL A 396 -17.36 -46.67 -0.27
N GLY A 397 -18.28 -46.88 0.69
CA GLY A 397 -18.35 -48.07 1.57
C GLY A 397 -17.25 -48.36 2.61
N GLU A 398 -17.68 -48.38 3.88
CA GLU A 398 -17.16 -49.15 5.04
C GLU A 398 -15.76 -48.83 5.63
N ALA A 399 -15.76 -48.16 6.80
CA ALA A 399 -14.98 -48.55 7.99
C ALA A 399 -15.37 -47.68 9.21
N SER A 400 -15.89 -48.35 10.23
CA SER A 400 -16.51 -47.98 11.50
C SER A 400 -15.73 -47.04 12.47
N GLU A 401 -16.36 -45.91 12.78
CA GLU A 401 -16.79 -45.38 14.10
C GLU A 401 -15.97 -45.45 15.41
N MET A 402 -14.75 -45.98 15.50
CA MET A 402 -14.04 -46.04 16.80
C MET A 402 -12.97 -44.97 17.07
N ALA A 403 -12.81 -43.95 16.22
CA ALA A 403 -11.80 -42.90 16.40
C ALA A 403 -12.33 -41.56 16.97
N LEU A 404 -13.65 -41.41 17.13
CA LEU A 404 -14.31 -40.11 17.31
C LEU A 404 -14.42 -39.60 18.75
N THR A 405 -14.03 -40.39 19.76
CA THR A 405 -14.22 -40.03 21.18
C THR A 405 -12.96 -39.59 21.93
N LEU A 406 -11.76 -39.66 21.34
CA LEU A 406 -10.53 -39.14 21.96
C LEU A 406 -10.12 -37.74 21.47
N ALA A 407 -10.77 -37.19 20.45
CA ALA A 407 -10.38 -35.90 19.84
C ALA A 407 -11.06 -34.66 20.46
N ARG A 408 -12.11 -34.82 21.28
CA ARG A 408 -12.88 -33.67 21.80
C ARG A 408 -12.27 -32.97 23.02
N GLY A 409 -11.28 -33.57 23.69
CA GLY A 409 -10.65 -32.97 24.87
C GLY A 409 -9.47 -32.02 24.58
N ALA A 410 -8.90 -32.05 23.37
CA ALA A 410 -7.71 -31.27 23.02
C ALA A 410 -7.99 -30.10 22.05
N ALA A 411 -9.23 -29.99 21.54
CA ALA A 411 -9.57 -29.01 20.51
C ALA A 411 -9.71 -27.58 21.05
N ASP A 412 -10.20 -27.39 22.28
CA ASP A 412 -10.52 -26.05 22.78
C ASP A 412 -9.30 -25.27 23.30
N ALA A 413 -8.21 -25.97 23.66
CA ALA A 413 -6.95 -25.33 24.08
C ALA A 413 -6.04 -24.93 22.90
N VAL A 414 -6.24 -25.52 21.72
CA VAL A 414 -5.42 -25.23 20.51
C VAL A 414 -6.01 -24.10 19.67
N VAL A 415 -7.32 -23.84 19.76
CA VAL A 415 -8.00 -22.83 18.94
C VAL A 415 -7.67 -21.39 19.35
N ALA A 416 -7.31 -21.14 20.61
CA ALA A 416 -6.87 -19.82 21.07
C ALA A 416 -5.39 -19.51 20.72
N ALA A 417 -4.54 -20.53 20.59
CA ALA A 417 -3.10 -20.35 20.31
C ALA A 417 -2.78 -20.28 18.80
N ASN A 418 -3.60 -20.86 17.93
CA ASN A 418 -3.24 -21.05 16.51
C ASN A 418 -3.48 -19.82 15.60
N LYS A 419 -4.25 -18.82 16.04
CA LYS A 419 -4.49 -17.60 15.25
C LYS A 419 -3.30 -16.64 15.28
N SER A 420 -2.50 -16.64 16.36
CA SER A 420 -1.34 -15.76 16.48
C SER A 420 -0.09 -16.33 15.80
N VAL A 421 0.14 -17.65 15.87
CA VAL A 421 1.39 -18.27 15.40
C VAL A 421 1.57 -18.25 13.88
N ARG A 422 0.48 -18.32 13.10
CA ARG A 422 0.59 -18.47 11.63
C ARG A 422 0.84 -17.16 10.88
N THR A 423 0.41 -16.03 11.45
CA THR A 423 0.75 -14.67 10.96
C THR A 423 2.15 -14.28 11.44
N LEU A 424 2.47 -14.62 12.71
CA LEU A 424 3.82 -14.46 13.26
C LEU A 424 4.88 -15.23 12.46
N ALA A 425 4.60 -16.43 11.94
CA ALA A 425 5.61 -17.23 11.24
C ALA A 425 6.17 -16.59 9.95
N VAL A 426 5.36 -15.83 9.19
CA VAL A 426 5.81 -15.18 7.95
C VAL A 426 6.43 -13.81 8.24
N GLU A 427 5.88 -13.05 9.18
CA GLU A 427 6.47 -11.79 9.64
C GLU A 427 7.84 -12.01 10.29
N THR A 428 7.99 -13.08 11.08
CA THR A 428 9.26 -13.42 11.75
C THR A 428 10.37 -13.74 10.75
N VAL A 429 10.07 -14.36 9.60
CA VAL A 429 11.07 -14.67 8.57
C VAL A 429 11.60 -13.41 7.86
N ARG A 430 10.78 -12.37 7.67
CA ARG A 430 11.20 -11.10 7.03
C ARG A 430 11.89 -10.14 8.01
N THR A 431 11.48 -10.18 9.27
CA THR A 431 11.93 -9.23 10.29
C THR A 431 13.24 -9.66 10.95
N LEU A 432 13.48 -10.96 11.14
CA LEU A 432 14.69 -11.45 11.81
C LEU A 432 16.01 -11.07 11.10
N PRO A 433 16.17 -11.22 9.77
CA PRO A 433 17.41 -10.83 9.11
C PRO A 433 17.72 -9.34 9.24
N ARG A 434 16.68 -8.49 9.24
CA ARG A 434 16.82 -7.03 9.39
C ARG A 434 17.24 -6.67 10.81
N LEU A 435 16.61 -7.25 11.82
CA LEU A 435 16.97 -7.05 13.23
C LEU A 435 18.38 -7.61 13.53
N ALA A 436 18.76 -8.74 12.92
CA ALA A 436 20.10 -9.28 13.02
C ALA A 436 21.14 -8.34 12.39
N ARG A 437 20.88 -7.83 11.18
CA ARG A 437 21.74 -6.82 10.53
C ARG A 437 21.86 -5.56 11.39
N LEU A 438 20.76 -5.07 11.94
CA LEU A 438 20.74 -3.92 12.86
C LEU A 438 21.61 -4.16 14.10
N GLY A 439 21.50 -5.33 14.73
CA GLY A 439 22.31 -5.70 15.89
C GLY A 439 23.82 -5.86 15.61
N GLN A 440 24.22 -5.98 14.34
CA GLN A 440 25.62 -6.10 13.91
C GLN A 440 26.25 -4.76 13.49
N ILE A 441 25.47 -3.67 13.44
CA ILE A 441 25.99 -2.35 13.07
C ILE A 441 26.88 -1.83 14.20
N ASN A 442 28.13 -1.53 13.87
CA ASN A 442 29.09 -0.84 14.72
C ASN A 442 29.61 0.42 14.00
N ASP A 443 30.43 1.22 14.69
CA ASP A 443 30.95 2.50 14.21
C ASP A 443 31.73 2.43 12.89
N HIS A 444 32.23 1.25 12.51
CA HIS A 444 32.99 1.02 11.27
C HIS A 444 32.19 0.27 10.20
N THR A 445 30.92 -0.06 10.45
CA THR A 445 30.04 -0.66 9.44
C THR A 445 29.77 0.37 8.35
N ARG A 446 29.99 -0.01 7.08
CA ARG A 446 29.58 0.82 5.93
C ARG A 446 28.09 0.72 5.73
N ILE A 447 27.40 1.83 5.95
CA ILE A 447 25.96 1.94 5.83
C ILE A 447 25.61 3.39 5.55
N SER A 448 24.70 3.60 4.59
CA SER A 448 24.17 4.92 4.23
C SER A 448 22.93 4.75 3.37
N LEU A 449 22.12 5.80 3.21
CA LEU A 449 20.96 5.80 2.31
C LEU A 449 21.37 5.44 0.88
N GLY A 450 22.42 6.10 0.36
CA GLY A 450 22.94 5.84 -0.99
C GLY A 450 23.37 4.39 -1.20
N ARG A 451 23.88 3.73 -0.15
CA ARG A 451 24.28 2.32 -0.17
C ARG A 451 23.08 1.38 -0.22
N ILE A 452 22.07 1.57 0.62
CA ILE A 452 20.92 0.65 0.64
C ILE A 452 20.11 0.77 -0.66
N ILE A 453 19.99 1.98 -1.25
CA ILE A 453 19.36 2.13 -2.57
C ILE A 453 20.14 1.35 -3.65
N ASP A 454 21.48 1.36 -3.58
CA ASP A 454 22.34 0.62 -4.50
C ASP A 454 22.17 -0.90 -4.34
N GLU A 455 22.11 -1.40 -3.10
CA GLU A 455 21.81 -2.80 -2.78
C GLU A 455 20.44 -3.21 -3.37
N GLN A 456 19.39 -2.41 -3.17
CA GLN A 456 18.05 -2.71 -3.74
C GLN A 456 18.04 -2.67 -5.27
N ALA A 457 18.77 -1.74 -5.89
CA ALA A 457 18.87 -1.67 -7.34
C ALA A 457 19.63 -2.85 -7.95
N HIS A 458 20.57 -3.43 -7.21
CA HIS A 458 21.24 -4.68 -7.61
C HIS A 458 20.31 -5.88 -7.45
N ASP A 459 19.60 -5.98 -6.32
CA ASP A 459 18.76 -7.13 -5.99
C ASP A 459 17.43 -7.15 -6.77
N SER A 460 16.87 -5.99 -7.09
CA SER A 460 15.59 -5.84 -7.80
C SER A 460 15.58 -4.64 -8.76
N PRO A 461 16.39 -4.67 -9.85
CA PRO A 461 16.57 -3.52 -10.75
C PRO A 461 15.26 -3.03 -11.37
N HIS A 462 14.39 -3.96 -11.76
CA HIS A 462 13.08 -3.67 -12.36
C HIS A 462 11.97 -3.51 -11.31
N GLY A 463 12.29 -3.60 -10.01
CA GLY A 463 11.36 -3.31 -8.94
C GLY A 463 10.95 -1.84 -8.97
N GLU A 464 9.65 -1.57 -8.83
CA GLU A 464 9.13 -0.23 -8.70
C GLU A 464 9.53 0.35 -7.34
N PHE A 465 10.05 1.57 -7.33
CA PHE A 465 10.54 2.21 -6.11
C PHE A 465 9.79 3.52 -5.84
N LEU A 466 9.94 4.50 -6.72
CA LEU A 466 9.50 5.87 -6.47
C LEU A 466 8.24 6.20 -7.26
N LEU A 467 7.18 6.57 -6.55
CA LEU A 467 5.90 7.01 -7.09
C LEU A 467 5.71 8.51 -6.83
N PHE A 468 5.43 9.27 -7.88
CA PHE A 468 5.20 10.71 -7.78
C PHE A 468 4.40 11.21 -8.99
N ASP A 469 3.36 12.03 -8.77
CA ASP A 469 2.51 12.61 -9.82
C ASP A 469 2.02 11.60 -10.87
N GLY A 470 1.53 10.45 -10.42
CA GLY A 470 1.02 9.40 -11.30
C GLY A 470 2.09 8.65 -12.11
N ARG A 471 3.39 8.90 -11.88
CA ARG A 471 4.51 8.19 -12.50
C ARG A 471 5.18 7.23 -11.52
N VAL A 472 5.78 6.18 -12.08
CA VAL A 472 6.58 5.18 -11.36
C VAL A 472 8.00 5.12 -11.91
N HIS A 473 8.99 5.13 -11.03
CA HIS A 473 10.38 4.89 -11.35
C HIS A 473 10.88 3.60 -10.70
N THR A 474 11.62 2.80 -11.46
CA THR A 474 12.26 1.58 -10.95
C THR A 474 13.49 1.90 -10.10
N TYR A 475 13.93 0.94 -9.28
CA TYR A 475 15.18 1.06 -8.52
C TYR A 475 16.37 1.34 -9.44
N GLU A 476 16.48 0.67 -10.60
CA GLU A 476 17.54 0.91 -11.58
C GLU A 476 17.50 2.35 -12.12
N ALA A 477 16.32 2.84 -12.52
CA ALA A 477 16.18 4.19 -13.06
C ALA A 477 16.58 5.27 -12.04
N VAL A 478 16.15 5.09 -10.79
CA VAL A 478 16.55 5.98 -9.69
C VAL A 478 18.05 5.85 -9.40
N ASN A 479 18.61 4.63 -9.38
CA ASN A 479 20.03 4.40 -9.12
C ASN A 479 20.93 5.04 -10.17
N ARG A 480 20.57 4.91 -11.45
CA ARG A 480 21.25 5.57 -12.57
C ARG A 480 21.20 7.09 -12.41
N ARG A 481 20.03 7.63 -12.06
CA ARG A 481 19.88 9.07 -11.87
C ARG A 481 20.72 9.59 -10.69
N ILE A 482 20.81 8.82 -9.60
CA ILE A 482 21.72 9.13 -8.47
C ILE A 482 23.18 9.16 -8.96
N ASN A 483 23.62 8.18 -9.74
CA ASN A 483 24.99 8.16 -10.29
C ASN A 483 25.29 9.38 -11.16
N ASN A 484 24.33 9.81 -11.98
CA ASN A 484 24.50 10.99 -12.83
C ASN A 484 24.63 12.27 -11.99
N VAL A 485 23.81 12.41 -10.94
CA VAL A 485 23.92 13.56 -10.02
C VAL A 485 25.22 13.52 -9.23
N VAL A 486 25.71 12.34 -8.81
CA VAL A 486 27.03 12.23 -8.17
C VAL A 486 28.15 12.71 -9.09
N ARG A 487 28.10 12.36 -10.38
CA ARG A 487 29.07 12.87 -11.37
C ARG A 487 28.99 14.39 -11.50
N GLY A 488 27.79 14.95 -11.61
CA GLY A 488 27.59 16.40 -11.62
C GLY A 488 28.15 17.08 -10.37
N LEU A 489 27.91 16.52 -9.18
CA LEU A 489 28.44 17.03 -7.92
C LEU A 489 29.98 17.00 -7.88
N ILE A 490 30.60 15.97 -8.43
CA ILE A 490 32.06 15.87 -8.55
C ILE A 490 32.61 16.93 -9.51
N GLU A 491 31.96 17.13 -10.66
CA GLU A 491 32.36 18.13 -11.68
C GLU A 491 32.34 19.55 -11.11
N VAL A 492 31.33 19.89 -10.31
CA VAL A 492 31.23 21.21 -9.65
C VAL A 492 32.08 21.32 -8.38
N GLY A 493 32.81 20.26 -8.01
CA GLY A 493 33.83 20.30 -6.96
C GLY A 493 33.40 19.82 -5.57
N VAL A 494 32.19 19.28 -5.40
CA VAL A 494 31.73 18.71 -4.12
C VAL A 494 32.52 17.44 -3.78
N ARG A 495 32.96 17.33 -2.53
CA ARG A 495 33.77 16.22 -2.02
C ARG A 495 33.12 15.50 -0.85
N GLN A 496 33.71 14.36 -0.50
CA GLN A 496 33.34 13.64 0.72
C GLN A 496 33.57 14.53 1.95
N GLY A 497 32.58 14.60 2.83
CA GLY A 497 32.61 15.40 4.06
C GLY A 497 32.12 16.85 3.90
N ASP A 498 31.88 17.33 2.67
CA ASP A 498 31.35 18.68 2.46
C ASP A 498 29.90 18.79 2.96
N HIS A 499 29.54 19.97 3.45
CA HIS A 499 28.20 20.27 3.94
C HIS A 499 27.41 21.00 2.85
N VAL A 500 26.43 20.31 2.27
CA VAL A 500 25.65 20.80 1.13
C VAL A 500 24.21 21.03 1.56
N GLY A 501 23.74 22.26 1.42
CA GLY A 501 22.36 22.66 1.65
C GLY A 501 21.45 22.03 0.61
N VAL A 502 20.31 21.48 1.04
CA VAL A 502 19.26 20.96 0.16
C VAL A 502 18.01 21.79 0.43
N LEU A 503 17.72 22.73 -0.46
CA LEU A 503 16.55 23.61 -0.44
C LEU A 503 15.60 23.22 -1.58
N MET A 504 14.83 22.16 -1.37
CA MET A 504 13.94 21.59 -2.39
C MET A 504 12.60 21.20 -1.79
N GLU A 505 11.53 21.39 -2.55
CA GLU A 505 10.23 20.77 -2.30
C GLU A 505 10.31 19.25 -2.46
N THR A 506 9.34 18.53 -1.88
CA THR A 506 9.25 17.07 -2.06
C THR A 506 8.99 16.73 -3.51
N ARG A 507 10.01 16.13 -4.14
CA ARG A 507 9.98 15.69 -5.53
C ARG A 507 11.05 14.63 -5.80
N PRO A 508 11.01 13.92 -6.93
CA PRO A 508 12.02 12.93 -7.28
C PRO A 508 13.45 13.45 -7.25
N SER A 509 13.70 14.68 -7.73
CA SER A 509 15.04 15.27 -7.71
C SER A 509 15.56 15.56 -6.30
N ALA A 510 14.68 15.86 -5.33
CA ALA A 510 15.09 16.04 -3.93
C ALA A 510 15.55 14.72 -3.30
N LEU A 511 14.82 13.62 -3.53
CA LEU A 511 15.25 12.29 -3.09
C LEU A 511 16.59 11.91 -3.72
N VAL A 512 16.73 12.14 -5.02
CA VAL A 512 17.97 11.86 -5.75
C VAL A 512 19.12 12.70 -5.21
N ALA A 513 18.94 14.00 -4.95
CA ALA A 513 19.98 14.87 -4.38
C ALA A 513 20.47 14.36 -3.03
N ILE A 514 19.55 14.07 -2.11
CA ILE A 514 19.87 13.55 -0.77
C ILE A 514 20.61 12.20 -0.88
N ALA A 515 20.15 11.31 -1.76
CA ALA A 515 20.79 10.02 -1.99
C ALA A 515 22.16 10.14 -2.67
N ALA A 516 22.35 11.11 -3.58
CA ALA A 516 23.61 11.39 -4.25
C ALA A 516 24.66 11.94 -3.27
N LEU A 517 24.29 12.89 -2.41
CA LEU A 517 25.15 13.38 -1.32
C LEU A 517 25.55 12.22 -0.39
N SER A 518 24.58 11.38 0.01
CA SER A 518 24.84 10.19 0.81
C SER A 518 25.78 9.17 0.12
N ARG A 519 25.68 9.03 -1.21
CA ARG A 519 26.54 8.14 -2.02
C ARG A 519 27.95 8.68 -2.18
N LEU A 520 28.09 10.00 -2.32
CA LEU A 520 29.37 10.70 -2.36
C LEU A 520 30.06 10.69 -0.99
N GLY A 521 29.28 10.64 0.09
CA GLY A 521 29.76 10.77 1.47
C GLY A 521 29.83 12.22 1.94
N ALA A 522 29.09 13.12 1.30
CA ALA A 522 28.85 14.48 1.77
C ALA A 522 27.73 14.50 2.82
N VAL A 523 27.66 15.57 3.61
CA VAL A 523 26.61 15.81 4.61
C VAL A 523 25.49 16.61 3.96
N ALA A 524 24.27 16.06 3.91
CA ALA A 524 23.12 16.81 3.41
C ALA A 524 22.49 17.63 4.54
N VAL A 525 22.52 18.96 4.38
CA VAL A 525 21.88 19.92 5.29
C VAL A 525 20.48 20.19 4.78
N LEU A 526 19.47 19.66 5.47
CA LEU A 526 18.08 19.66 5.02
C LEU A 526 17.40 20.98 5.40
N MET A 527 17.37 21.92 4.46
CA MET A 527 16.89 23.29 4.69
C MET A 527 15.36 23.37 4.53
N GLN A 528 14.72 24.20 5.35
CA GLN A 528 13.25 24.35 5.38
C GLN A 528 12.83 25.64 4.67
N PRO A 529 12.10 25.58 3.54
CA PRO A 529 11.77 26.78 2.75
C PRO A 529 11.14 27.94 3.55
N ASP A 530 10.37 27.63 4.60
CA ASP A 530 9.63 28.61 5.40
C ASP A 530 10.34 29.01 6.72
N SER A 531 11.65 28.71 6.86
CA SER A 531 12.43 29.00 8.08
C SER A 531 13.46 30.12 7.89
N ASP A 532 14.27 30.39 8.93
CA ASP A 532 15.42 31.28 8.84
C ASP A 532 16.59 30.57 8.11
N LEU A 533 16.52 30.58 6.78
CA LEU A 533 17.46 29.90 5.90
C LEU A 533 18.91 30.40 6.04
N VAL A 534 19.11 31.67 6.40
CA VAL A 534 20.45 32.23 6.64
C VAL A 534 21.04 31.66 7.92
N ALA A 535 20.24 31.57 8.99
CA ALA A 535 20.65 30.90 10.22
C ALA A 535 20.89 29.41 10.00
N GLU A 536 20.05 28.72 9.22
CA GLU A 536 20.24 27.31 8.86
C GLU A 536 21.54 27.09 8.09
N ALA A 537 21.81 27.87 7.04
CA ALA A 537 23.05 27.77 6.27
C ALA A 537 24.30 27.98 7.16
N ARG A 538 24.26 28.98 8.05
CA ARG A 538 25.35 29.27 8.98
C ARG A 538 25.56 28.17 10.02
N ILE A 539 24.49 27.71 10.68
CA ILE A 539 24.58 26.68 11.73
C ILE A 539 24.94 25.32 11.11
N GLY A 540 24.40 25.03 9.92
CA GLY A 540 24.68 23.83 9.15
C GLY A 540 26.05 23.81 8.50
N GLY A 541 26.76 24.94 8.44
CA GLY A 541 28.08 25.06 7.81
C GLY A 541 28.05 24.87 6.29
N VAL A 542 26.97 25.33 5.64
CA VAL A 542 26.71 25.11 4.22
C VAL A 542 27.66 25.94 3.35
N SER A 543 28.30 25.29 2.36
CA SER A 543 29.13 25.95 1.34
C SER A 543 28.48 25.97 -0.05
N GLU A 544 27.64 24.98 -0.33
CA GLU A 544 26.99 24.73 -1.62
C GLU A 544 25.50 24.49 -1.38
N ILE A 545 24.61 25.03 -2.23
CA ILE A 545 23.16 24.88 -2.05
C ILE A 545 22.55 24.24 -3.29
N ILE A 546 22.04 23.02 -3.14
CA ILE A 546 21.19 22.38 -4.15
C ILE A 546 19.77 22.90 -3.99
N ALA A 547 19.24 23.52 -5.04
CA ALA A 547 17.88 24.03 -5.10
C ALA A 547 17.08 23.42 -6.25
N ASP A 548 15.76 23.34 -6.11
CA ASP A 548 14.88 23.10 -7.24
C ASP A 548 14.53 24.43 -7.94
N PRO A 549 13.98 24.40 -9.17
CA PRO A 549 13.58 25.64 -9.84
C PRO A 549 12.57 26.50 -9.06
N THR A 550 11.75 25.93 -8.18
CA THR A 550 10.78 26.69 -7.39
C THR A 550 11.48 27.53 -6.32
N ASN A 551 12.54 27.00 -5.72
CA ASN A 551 13.29 27.65 -4.63
C ASN A 551 14.54 28.39 -5.11
N LEU A 552 14.78 28.48 -6.42
CA LEU A 552 15.96 29.10 -7.01
C LEU A 552 16.14 30.56 -6.58
N ASP A 553 15.10 31.38 -6.66
CA ASP A 553 15.20 32.81 -6.31
C ASP A 553 15.51 33.03 -4.82
N THR A 554 15.01 32.14 -3.95
CA THR A 554 15.33 32.13 -2.52
C THR A 554 16.77 31.67 -2.30
N ALA A 555 17.20 30.60 -2.97
CA ALA A 555 18.57 30.07 -2.86
C ALA A 555 19.63 31.10 -3.25
N ARG A 556 19.37 31.90 -4.30
CA ARG A 556 20.29 32.96 -4.76
C ARG A 556 20.52 34.09 -3.75
N GLN A 557 19.69 34.20 -2.73
CA GLN A 557 19.84 35.19 -1.66
C GLN A 557 20.72 34.67 -0.50
N LEU A 558 21.07 33.38 -0.53
CA LEU A 558 21.87 32.72 0.49
C LEU A 558 23.36 32.73 0.11
N PRO A 559 24.27 32.64 1.10
CA PRO A 559 25.69 32.50 0.83
C PRO A 559 26.01 31.11 0.26
N GLY A 560 26.81 31.06 -0.82
CA GLY A 560 27.28 29.82 -1.46
C GLY A 560 26.89 29.74 -2.94
N HIS A 561 27.49 28.81 -3.68
CA HIS A 561 27.10 28.58 -5.08
C HIS A 561 25.78 27.79 -5.12
N VAL A 562 24.92 28.14 -6.08
CA VAL A 562 23.60 27.51 -6.23
C VAL A 562 23.63 26.48 -7.34
N LEU A 563 23.33 25.23 -6.98
CA LEU A 563 23.25 24.08 -7.87
C LEU A 563 21.77 23.76 -8.14
N VAL A 564 21.27 24.00 -9.35
CA VAL A 564 19.85 23.81 -9.64
C VAL A 564 19.59 22.42 -10.19
N LEU A 565 18.70 21.65 -9.54
CA LEU A 565 18.37 20.27 -9.92
C LEU A 565 16.86 20.02 -10.06
N GLY A 566 16.46 19.37 -11.15
CA GLY A 566 15.09 18.96 -11.46
C GLY A 566 14.29 20.00 -12.24
N GLY A 567 13.00 19.71 -12.51
CA GLY A 567 12.12 20.60 -13.30
C GLY A 567 11.80 20.10 -14.71
N GLY A 568 12.34 18.94 -15.10
CA GLY A 568 12.02 18.25 -16.36
C GLY A 568 12.91 18.67 -17.53
N GLU A 569 12.84 17.91 -18.63
CA GLU A 569 13.68 18.05 -19.83
C GLU A 569 13.38 19.31 -20.66
N SER A 570 12.26 19.99 -20.40
CA SER A 570 11.79 21.15 -21.16
C SER A 570 11.63 22.40 -20.29
N ARG A 571 12.57 22.62 -19.36
CA ARG A 571 12.60 23.86 -18.56
C ARG A 571 13.62 24.83 -19.13
N ASP A 572 13.24 26.09 -19.19
CA ASP A 572 14.19 27.19 -19.42
C ASP A 572 14.35 27.97 -18.12
N LEU A 573 15.53 27.84 -17.52
CA LEU A 573 15.93 28.68 -16.40
C LEU A 573 16.33 30.03 -16.99
N HIS A 574 15.46 31.03 -16.86
CA HIS A 574 15.69 32.40 -17.32
C HIS A 574 16.74 33.08 -16.43
N LEU A 575 17.97 32.58 -16.48
CA LEU A 575 19.09 33.03 -15.67
C LEU A 575 19.83 34.15 -16.40
N PRO A 576 20.15 35.26 -15.71
CA PRO A 576 21.15 36.22 -16.19
C PRO A 576 22.48 35.53 -16.49
N GLU A 577 23.25 36.04 -17.48
CA GLU A 577 24.57 35.48 -17.84
C GLU A 577 25.59 35.53 -16.69
N ASP A 578 25.38 36.41 -15.70
CA ASP A 578 26.20 36.61 -14.51
C ASP A 578 25.62 35.95 -13.26
N ALA A 579 24.58 35.13 -13.39
CA ALA A 579 24.05 34.38 -12.25
C ALA A 579 25.07 33.32 -11.81
N ASP A 580 25.57 33.42 -10.57
CA ASP A 580 26.41 32.41 -9.91
C ASP A 580 25.60 31.14 -9.58
N VAL A 581 25.12 30.49 -10.65
CA VAL A 581 24.14 29.40 -10.62
C VAL A 581 24.55 28.35 -11.64
N ILE A 582 24.72 27.11 -11.19
CA ILE A 582 25.04 25.97 -12.06
C ILE A 582 23.78 25.14 -12.27
N ASP A 583 23.33 25.02 -13.53
CA ASP A 583 22.25 24.12 -13.90
C ASP A 583 22.78 22.68 -14.02
N MET A 584 22.50 21.87 -13.01
CA MET A 584 22.98 20.50 -12.93
C MET A 584 22.38 19.59 -14.02
N GLU A 585 21.27 19.98 -14.65
CA GLU A 585 20.67 19.23 -15.75
C GLU A 585 21.42 19.40 -17.08
N LYS A 586 22.28 20.43 -17.19
CA LYS A 586 23.07 20.71 -18.41
C LYS A 586 24.43 19.99 -18.42
N ILE A 587 24.83 19.38 -17.30
CA ILE A 587 26.06 18.60 -17.24
C ILE A 587 25.85 17.27 -17.92
N ASP A 588 26.70 16.94 -18.90
CA ASP A 588 26.75 15.61 -19.49
C ASP A 588 27.46 14.65 -18.51
N PRO A 589 26.73 13.73 -17.86
CA PRO A 589 27.34 12.83 -16.88
C PRO A 589 28.30 11.83 -17.52
N ASP A 590 28.18 11.54 -18.83
CA ASP A 590 29.06 10.57 -19.50
C ASP A 590 30.42 11.19 -19.87
N ALA A 591 30.51 12.52 -19.88
CA ALA A 591 31.75 13.27 -20.10
C ALA A 591 32.59 13.49 -18.82
N VAL A 592 32.01 13.26 -17.63
CA VAL A 592 32.70 13.50 -16.34
C VAL A 592 33.67 12.36 -16.02
N GLU A 593 34.96 12.68 -15.92
CA GLU A 593 35.98 11.73 -15.45
C GLU A 593 35.95 11.59 -13.93
N LEU A 594 35.73 10.36 -13.44
CA LEU A 594 35.72 10.10 -12.00
C LEU A 594 37.13 10.17 -11.41
N PRO A 595 37.37 11.01 -10.38
CA PRO A 595 38.69 11.18 -9.80
C PRO A 595 39.10 9.98 -8.94
N ALA A 596 40.41 9.75 -8.80
CA ALA A 596 40.95 8.60 -8.06
C ALA A 596 40.56 8.55 -6.58
N TRP A 597 40.23 9.69 -5.97
CA TRP A 597 39.76 9.75 -4.57
C TRP A 597 38.31 9.29 -4.42
N TYR A 598 37.51 9.31 -5.49
CA TYR A 598 36.10 8.98 -5.41
C TYR A 598 35.91 7.50 -5.13
N ARG A 599 35.20 7.21 -4.05
CA ARG A 599 34.74 5.88 -3.71
C ARG A 599 33.24 5.93 -3.50
N GLN A 600 32.50 5.13 -4.27
CA GLN A 600 31.06 5.01 -4.11
C GLN A 600 30.69 4.48 -2.71
N ASN A 601 29.74 5.14 -2.06
CA ASN A 601 29.19 4.79 -0.75
C ASN A 601 30.28 4.62 0.35
N PRO A 602 31.09 5.65 0.64
CA PRO A 602 32.20 5.54 1.59
C PRO A 602 31.74 5.63 3.06
N GLY A 603 30.54 6.16 3.33
CA GLY A 603 30.02 6.48 4.65
C GLY A 603 29.98 5.29 5.63
N LEU A 604 30.53 5.52 6.82
CA LEU A 604 30.49 4.63 7.96
C LEU A 604 29.34 5.02 8.90
N ALA A 605 28.90 4.07 9.73
CA ALA A 605 27.82 4.28 10.69
C ALA A 605 28.07 5.50 11.61
N ARG A 606 29.33 5.72 12.02
CA ARG A 606 29.67 6.88 12.86
C ARG A 606 29.64 8.23 12.16
N ASP A 607 29.72 8.24 10.84
CA ASP A 607 29.88 9.48 10.08
C ASP A 607 28.55 10.26 10.09
N LEU A 608 28.66 11.59 10.16
CA LEU A 608 27.53 12.48 10.00
C LEU A 608 26.98 12.35 8.58
N ALA A 609 25.67 12.16 8.45
CA ALA A 609 25.01 11.97 7.15
C ALA A 609 24.07 13.14 6.82
N PHE A 610 23.31 13.60 7.82
CA PHE A 610 22.32 14.64 7.65
C PHE A 610 22.35 15.63 8.81
N ILE A 611 21.98 16.88 8.50
CA ILE A 611 21.64 17.90 9.50
C ILE A 611 20.21 18.33 9.23
N GLY A 612 19.31 18.12 10.20
CA GLY A 612 17.95 18.65 10.18
C GLY A 612 17.79 19.81 11.16
N PHE A 613 16.71 20.58 11.03
CA PHE A 613 16.44 21.72 11.92
C PHE A 613 15.12 21.58 12.66
N THR A 614 15.04 22.14 13.86
CA THR A 614 13.81 22.24 14.63
C THR A 614 13.79 23.54 15.41
N THR A 615 12.68 24.26 15.34
CA THR A 615 12.46 25.46 16.17
C THR A 615 11.85 25.04 17.51
N THR A 616 12.49 25.45 18.61
CA THR A 616 11.99 25.18 19.97
C THR A 616 10.76 26.03 20.28
N ALA A 617 10.04 25.69 21.35
CA ALA A 617 8.90 26.47 21.83
C ALA A 617 9.25 27.93 22.22
N GLY A 618 10.54 28.23 22.43
CA GLY A 618 11.07 29.57 22.66
C GLY A 618 11.50 30.30 21.39
N GLY A 619 11.34 29.71 20.21
CA GLY A 619 11.72 30.31 18.92
C GLY A 619 13.18 30.08 18.50
N GLU A 620 13.98 29.37 19.30
CA GLU A 620 15.37 29.07 18.98
C GLU A 620 15.47 27.95 17.94
N LEU A 621 16.24 28.18 16.88
CA LEU A 621 16.55 27.20 15.83
C LEU A 621 17.67 26.25 16.30
N VAL A 622 17.39 24.95 16.34
CA VAL A 622 18.34 23.93 16.78
C VAL A 622 18.64 22.96 15.63
N ALA A 623 19.93 22.81 15.32
CA ALA A 623 20.41 21.79 14.39
C ALA A 623 20.48 20.41 15.06
N LYS A 624 19.99 19.40 14.35
CA LYS A 624 19.99 17.99 14.75
C LYS A 624 20.93 17.22 13.84
N GLN A 625 22.04 16.76 14.42
CA GLN A 625 23.00 15.91 13.74
C GLN A 625 22.45 14.47 13.65
N ILE A 626 22.48 13.91 12.45
CA ILE A 626 22.00 12.56 12.17
C ILE A 626 23.12 11.79 11.50
N THR A 627 23.69 10.83 12.23
CA THR A 627 24.69 9.91 11.69
C THR A 627 24.05 8.85 10.80
N ASN A 628 24.86 8.18 9.99
CA ASN A 628 24.41 7.00 9.25
C ASN A 628 23.87 5.90 10.18
N TYR A 629 24.42 5.76 11.39
CA TYR A 629 23.91 4.85 12.43
C TYR A 629 22.49 5.20 12.84
N ARG A 630 22.23 6.47 13.19
CA ARG A 630 20.89 6.94 13.60
C ARG A 630 19.87 6.77 12.46
N TRP A 631 20.27 7.09 11.24
CA TRP A 631 19.43 6.84 10.06
C TRP A 631 19.13 5.35 9.89
N ALA A 632 20.14 4.48 9.96
CA ALA A 632 19.96 3.04 9.83
C ALA A 632 19.08 2.46 10.94
N LEU A 633 19.27 2.87 12.19
CA LEU A 633 18.44 2.45 13.32
C LEU A 633 16.96 2.77 13.07
N SER A 634 16.66 3.98 12.62
CA SER A 634 15.29 4.36 12.26
C SER A 634 14.77 3.54 11.08
N ALA A 635 15.54 3.47 9.98
CA ALA A 635 15.12 2.79 8.75
C ALA A 635 14.84 1.29 8.97
N PHE A 636 15.75 0.58 9.64
CA PHE A 636 15.59 -0.84 9.97
C PHE A 636 14.51 -1.06 11.03
N GLY A 637 14.41 -0.16 12.03
CA GLY A 637 13.34 -0.18 13.02
C GLY A 637 11.97 -0.07 12.36
N THR A 638 11.75 0.94 11.53
CA THR A 638 10.51 1.15 10.77
C THR A 638 10.20 -0.03 9.85
N ALA A 639 11.16 -0.51 9.06
CA ALA A 639 10.93 -1.64 8.16
C ALA A 639 10.56 -2.94 8.90
N SER A 640 11.06 -3.10 10.13
CA SER A 640 10.80 -4.25 10.99
C SER A 640 9.44 -4.16 11.68
N THR A 641 9.13 -3.01 12.30
CA THR A 641 7.86 -2.82 13.04
C THR A 641 6.65 -2.75 12.13
N ALA A 642 6.80 -2.16 10.95
CA ALA A 642 5.76 -2.14 9.93
C ALA A 642 5.72 -3.42 9.08
N ALA A 643 6.65 -4.36 9.29
CA ALA A 643 6.79 -5.59 8.48
C ALA A 643 6.84 -5.31 6.96
N LEU A 644 7.54 -4.25 6.55
CA LEU A 644 7.54 -3.77 5.16
C LEU A 644 8.11 -4.82 4.20
N GLY A 645 7.52 -4.93 3.01
CA GLY A 645 8.05 -5.75 1.92
C GLY A 645 7.76 -5.17 0.54
N GLN A 646 8.16 -5.88 -0.51
CA GLN A 646 7.97 -5.47 -1.91
C GLN A 646 6.50 -5.31 -2.34
N GLY A 647 5.56 -5.87 -1.57
CA GLY A 647 4.12 -5.68 -1.78
C GLY A 647 3.55 -4.41 -1.15
N ASP A 648 4.35 -3.66 -0.37
CA ASP A 648 3.90 -2.45 0.31
C ASP A 648 4.20 -1.18 -0.50
N THR A 649 3.31 -0.19 -0.35
CA THR A 649 3.57 1.19 -0.74
C THR A 649 3.46 2.08 0.48
N VAL A 650 4.57 2.71 0.86
CA VAL A 650 4.65 3.69 1.94
C VAL A 650 4.28 5.07 1.41
N TYR A 651 3.24 5.68 1.96
CA TYR A 651 2.85 7.04 1.61
C TYR A 651 3.54 8.08 2.50
N CYS A 652 4.43 8.85 1.89
CA CYS A 652 5.18 9.92 2.53
C CYS A 652 4.45 11.25 2.36
N LEU A 653 3.70 11.63 3.40
CA LEU A 653 2.97 12.91 3.44
C LEU A 653 3.86 14.07 3.90
N THR A 654 4.88 13.78 4.72
CA THR A 654 5.78 14.80 5.24
C THR A 654 6.89 15.12 4.26
N PRO A 655 7.41 16.36 4.25
CA PRO A 655 8.53 16.72 3.40
C PRO A 655 9.79 15.89 3.66
N LEU A 656 10.67 15.76 2.65
CA LEU A 656 11.93 15.01 2.81
C LEU A 656 12.95 15.73 3.72
N HIS A 657 12.83 17.04 3.93
CA HIS A 657 13.64 17.74 4.92
C HIS A 657 13.20 17.44 6.37
N HIS A 658 12.02 16.82 6.56
CA HIS A 658 11.52 16.41 7.86
C HIS A 658 12.02 15.01 8.23
N GLU A 659 12.41 14.80 9.49
CA GLU A 659 12.99 13.52 9.95
C GLU A 659 12.05 12.33 9.70
N SER A 660 10.73 12.48 9.86
CA SER A 660 9.78 11.40 9.54
C SER A 660 9.73 11.07 8.04
N GLY A 661 9.94 12.04 7.16
CA GLY A 661 10.00 11.78 5.72
C GLY A 661 11.26 11.01 5.36
N LEU A 662 12.41 11.47 5.84
CA LEU A 662 13.72 10.91 5.49
C LEU A 662 14.04 9.59 6.22
N LEU A 663 13.91 9.56 7.54
CA LEU A 663 14.39 8.44 8.38
C LEU A 663 13.34 7.32 8.47
N VAL A 664 12.06 7.67 8.48
CA VAL A 664 10.96 6.72 8.70
C VAL A 664 10.38 6.29 7.35
N SER A 665 9.80 7.21 6.58
CA SER A 665 9.12 6.86 5.33
C SER A 665 10.09 6.37 4.26
N LEU A 666 11.07 7.19 3.89
CA LEU A 666 12.07 6.83 2.88
C LEU A 666 13.01 5.73 3.39
N GLY A 667 13.56 5.89 4.60
CA GLY A 667 14.42 4.89 5.22
C GLY A 667 13.76 3.51 5.32
N GLY A 668 12.54 3.46 5.88
CA GLY A 668 11.76 2.24 6.00
C GLY A 668 11.42 1.61 4.65
N ALA A 669 10.99 2.40 3.66
CA ALA A 669 10.67 1.88 2.33
C ALA A 669 11.90 1.23 1.66
N VAL A 670 13.04 1.92 1.68
CA VAL A 670 14.29 1.45 1.06
C VAL A 670 14.84 0.20 1.75
N VAL A 671 14.86 0.13 3.08
CA VAL A 671 15.27 -1.08 3.81
C VAL A 671 14.25 -2.21 3.64
N GLY A 672 12.98 -1.86 3.54
CA GLY A 672 11.87 -2.79 3.29
C GLY A 672 11.86 -3.39 1.89
N GLY A 673 12.55 -2.78 0.93
CA GLY A 673 12.38 -3.05 -0.50
C GLY A 673 10.98 -2.68 -1.00
N ALA A 674 10.27 -1.81 -0.28
CA ALA A 674 8.91 -1.38 -0.59
C ALA A 674 8.92 -0.21 -1.57
N ARG A 675 7.74 0.12 -2.10
CA ARG A 675 7.54 1.36 -2.86
C ARG A 675 7.38 2.54 -1.90
N ILE A 676 7.74 3.73 -2.37
CA ILE A 676 7.44 5.00 -1.71
C ILE A 676 6.65 5.92 -2.64
N ALA A 677 5.47 6.33 -2.19
CA ALA A 677 4.69 7.40 -2.82
C ALA A 677 5.01 8.72 -2.11
N LEU A 678 5.54 9.69 -2.85
CA LEU A 678 5.85 11.01 -2.32
C LEU A 678 4.68 11.97 -2.62
N SER A 679 4.28 12.75 -1.62
CA SER A 679 3.38 13.89 -1.81
C SER A 679 4.11 15.22 -1.66
N ARG A 680 3.62 16.25 -2.36
CA ARG A 680 4.05 17.64 -2.12
C ARG A 680 3.54 18.19 -0.77
N GLY A 681 2.60 17.50 -0.13
CA GLY A 681 2.06 17.87 1.18
C GLY A 681 0.70 17.22 1.42
N LEU A 682 0.11 17.45 2.60
CA LEU A 682 -1.19 16.90 2.90
C LEU A 682 -2.30 17.61 2.11
N ARG A 683 -3.05 16.84 1.33
CA ARG A 683 -4.23 17.29 0.60
C ARG A 683 -5.43 16.43 0.97
N PRO A 684 -6.23 16.83 1.99
CA PRO A 684 -7.35 16.04 2.47
C PRO A 684 -8.33 15.64 1.37
N ASP A 685 -8.61 16.56 0.44
CA ASP A 685 -9.49 16.37 -0.72
C ASP A 685 -9.02 15.28 -1.69
N ARG A 686 -7.70 15.02 -1.74
CA ARG A 686 -7.08 14.04 -2.64
C ARG A 686 -6.66 12.76 -1.94
N PHE A 687 -6.62 12.75 -0.60
CA PHE A 687 -6.04 11.66 0.18
C PHE A 687 -6.59 10.28 -0.20
N VAL A 688 -7.92 10.12 -0.26
CA VAL A 688 -8.54 8.84 -0.60
C VAL A 688 -8.26 8.41 -2.04
N ALA A 689 -8.26 9.37 -2.98
CA ALA A 689 -7.97 9.12 -4.38
C ALA A 689 -6.51 8.67 -4.55
N GLU A 690 -5.57 9.36 -3.91
CA GLU A 690 -4.13 9.03 -3.94
C GLU A 690 -3.82 7.71 -3.25
N VAL A 691 -4.48 7.40 -2.12
CA VAL A 691 -4.36 6.09 -1.45
C VAL A 691 -4.68 4.96 -2.41
N ARG A 692 -5.72 5.11 -3.25
CA ARG A 692 -6.10 4.11 -4.25
C ARG A 692 -5.19 4.13 -5.47
N GLN A 693 -4.92 5.32 -6.00
CA GLN A 693 -4.08 5.50 -7.18
C GLN A 693 -2.67 4.95 -6.96
N TYR A 694 -2.07 5.19 -5.79
CA TYR A 694 -0.74 4.71 -5.44
C TYR A 694 -0.75 3.30 -4.82
N GLY A 695 -1.93 2.74 -4.50
CA GLY A 695 -2.04 1.45 -3.81
C GLY A 695 -1.35 1.48 -2.43
N VAL A 696 -1.65 2.50 -1.63
CA VAL A 696 -0.99 2.77 -0.34
C VAL A 696 -1.38 1.74 0.69
N THR A 697 -0.40 1.00 1.21
CA THR A 697 -0.62 0.04 2.29
C THR A 697 -0.21 0.61 3.65
N VAL A 698 0.78 1.50 3.67
CA VAL A 698 1.30 2.11 4.89
C VAL A 698 1.29 3.61 4.76
N VAL A 699 0.62 4.33 5.68
CA VAL A 699 0.60 5.79 5.71
C VAL A 699 1.52 6.28 6.81
N SER A 700 2.49 7.13 6.46
CA SER A 700 3.30 7.81 7.46
C SER A 700 2.59 9.05 8.01
N TYR A 701 2.73 9.33 9.31
CA TYR A 701 2.14 10.51 9.93
C TYR A 701 3.08 11.15 10.95
N THR A 702 2.77 12.39 11.31
CA THR A 702 3.36 13.08 12.47
C THR A 702 2.28 13.82 13.25
N TRP A 703 2.29 13.72 14.58
CA TRP A 703 1.39 14.43 15.48
C TRP A 703 -0.09 14.42 15.04
N ALA A 704 -0.73 15.60 15.00
CA ALA A 704 -2.14 15.77 14.66
C ALA A 704 -2.40 15.82 13.14
N MET A 705 -1.43 15.49 12.29
CA MET A 705 -1.52 15.64 10.83
C MET A 705 -2.76 14.97 10.23
N LEU A 706 -3.09 13.75 10.65
CA LEU A 706 -4.24 13.01 10.09
C LEU A 706 -5.60 13.61 10.48
N ARG A 707 -5.64 14.56 11.42
CA ARG A 707 -6.86 15.31 11.75
C ARG A 707 -7.45 15.98 10.52
N GLU A 708 -6.61 16.58 9.67
CA GLU A 708 -7.07 17.26 8.46
C GLU A 708 -7.73 16.30 7.48
N VAL A 709 -7.42 14.99 7.54
CA VAL A 709 -8.05 13.97 6.70
C VAL A 709 -9.37 13.50 7.29
N VAL A 710 -9.37 13.03 8.54
CA VAL A 710 -10.56 12.39 9.14
C VAL A 710 -11.67 13.38 9.49
N ASP A 711 -11.34 14.67 9.65
CA ASP A 711 -12.31 15.72 9.97
C ASP A 711 -12.73 16.53 8.72
N ASP A 712 -12.22 16.19 7.51
CA ASP A 712 -12.65 16.80 6.26
C ASP A 712 -14.10 16.40 5.92
N ARG A 713 -14.92 17.36 5.49
CA ARG A 713 -16.35 17.11 5.17
C ARG A 713 -16.55 16.24 3.93
N ALA A 714 -15.61 16.27 3.00
CA ALA A 714 -15.60 15.45 1.80
C ALA A 714 -14.96 14.08 2.05
N PHE A 715 -14.42 13.81 3.25
CA PHE A 715 -13.86 12.50 3.58
C PHE A 715 -14.96 11.43 3.54
N ALA A 716 -14.86 10.55 2.54
CA ALA A 716 -15.72 9.40 2.39
C ALA A 716 -14.90 8.19 1.91
N LEU A 717 -14.84 7.17 2.76
CA LEU A 717 -14.18 5.91 2.44
C LEU A 717 -15.24 4.91 1.98
N HIS A 718 -15.45 4.81 0.67
CA HIS A 718 -16.40 3.83 0.08
C HIS A 718 -15.71 2.51 -0.28
N GLY A 719 -16.30 1.36 0.04
CA GLY A 719 -15.70 0.06 -0.32
C GLY A 719 -14.40 -0.24 0.43
N ASN A 720 -13.54 -1.08 -0.16
CA ASN A 720 -12.29 -1.50 0.47
C ASN A 720 -11.17 -0.47 0.25
N HIS A 721 -10.21 -0.40 1.18
CA HIS A 721 -8.99 0.39 1.02
C HIS A 721 -7.74 -0.49 1.26
N PRO A 722 -6.61 -0.18 0.62
CA PRO A 722 -5.36 -0.94 0.78
C PRO A 722 -4.62 -0.69 2.09
N VAL A 723 -4.93 0.42 2.79
CA VAL A 723 -4.21 0.81 4.01
C VAL A 723 -4.38 -0.25 5.10
N ARG A 724 -3.27 -0.85 5.53
CA ARG A 724 -3.21 -1.81 6.65
C ARG A 724 -2.63 -1.20 7.91
N LEU A 725 -1.87 -0.11 7.78
CA LEU A 725 -1.06 0.44 8.87
C LEU A 725 -0.85 1.95 8.73
N PHE A 726 -0.95 2.65 9.84
CA PHE A 726 -0.41 3.99 10.03
C PHE A 726 0.84 3.93 10.90
N ILE A 727 1.94 4.56 10.48
CA ILE A 727 3.19 4.55 11.25
C ILE A 727 3.72 5.97 11.46
N GLY A 728 4.09 6.28 12.69
CA GLY A 728 4.47 7.64 13.03
C GLY A 728 4.72 7.83 14.53
N SER A 729 4.75 9.09 14.94
CA SER A 729 4.99 9.48 16.33
C SER A 729 4.16 10.69 16.73
N GLY A 730 3.62 10.67 17.95
CA GLY A 730 2.97 11.80 18.60
C GLY A 730 1.47 11.93 18.34
N MET A 731 0.79 10.87 17.89
CA MET A 731 -0.64 10.98 17.57
C MET A 731 -1.45 11.22 18.85
N PRO A 732 -2.27 12.29 18.93
CA PRO A 732 -3.19 12.48 20.05
C PRO A 732 -4.14 11.29 20.20
N THR A 733 -4.39 10.84 21.44
CA THR A 733 -5.19 9.63 21.74
C THR A 733 -6.58 9.65 21.11
N GLY A 734 -7.28 10.79 21.19
CA GLY A 734 -8.57 10.98 20.55
C GLY A 734 -8.53 10.92 19.03
N LEU A 735 -7.44 11.39 18.41
CA LEU A 735 -7.25 11.28 16.96
C LEU A 735 -6.93 9.84 16.55
N TRP A 736 -6.10 9.13 17.33
CA TRP A 736 -5.79 7.73 17.11
C TRP A 736 -7.05 6.88 17.01
N GLN A 737 -7.95 6.99 17.97
CA GLN A 737 -9.20 6.24 17.94
C GLN A 737 -10.00 6.54 16.67
N ARG A 738 -10.15 7.82 16.29
CA ARG A 738 -10.86 8.22 15.07
C ARG A 738 -10.23 7.64 13.81
N VAL A 739 -8.89 7.62 13.71
CA VAL A 739 -8.19 7.06 12.55
C VAL A 739 -8.41 5.55 12.45
N VAL A 740 -8.29 4.81 13.55
CA VAL A 740 -8.53 3.35 13.56
C VAL A 740 -9.99 3.04 13.22
N ASP A 741 -10.94 3.81 13.76
CA ASP A 741 -12.37 3.64 13.47
C ASP A 741 -12.69 3.93 11.99
N ALA A 742 -12.09 4.98 11.43
CA ALA A 742 -12.32 5.40 10.04
C ALA A 742 -11.70 4.44 9.01
N PHE A 743 -10.58 3.80 9.34
CA PHE A 743 -9.81 2.94 8.42
C PHE A 743 -9.79 1.47 8.86
N ALA A 744 -10.79 1.00 9.62
CA ALA A 744 -10.83 -0.39 10.08
C ALA A 744 -10.74 -1.38 8.89
N PRO A 745 -9.87 -2.41 8.94
CA PRO A 745 -9.14 -2.93 10.11
C PRO A 745 -7.69 -2.44 10.26
N ALA A 746 -7.31 -1.31 9.65
CA ALA A 746 -5.99 -0.73 9.83
C ALA A 746 -5.71 -0.41 11.30
N HIS A 747 -4.44 -0.55 11.70
CA HIS A 747 -3.96 -0.19 13.04
C HIS A 747 -2.89 0.89 12.95
N VAL A 748 -2.48 1.40 14.10
CA VAL A 748 -1.42 2.40 14.23
C VAL A 748 -0.24 1.77 14.96
N VAL A 749 0.96 1.91 14.39
CA VAL A 749 2.23 1.65 15.06
C VAL A 749 2.82 3.00 15.44
N GLU A 750 2.81 3.30 16.73
CA GLU A 750 3.47 4.48 17.26
C GLU A 750 4.87 4.12 17.75
N PHE A 751 5.86 4.91 17.37
CA PHE A 751 7.20 4.82 17.94
C PHE A 751 7.57 6.08 18.71
N PHE A 752 8.47 5.90 19.67
CA PHE A 752 9.15 6.94 20.38
C PHE A 752 10.65 6.77 20.15
N ALA A 753 11.33 7.86 19.80
CA ALA A 753 12.78 7.89 19.69
C ALA A 753 13.32 9.16 20.34
N THR A 754 14.41 9.04 21.09
CA THR A 754 15.16 10.21 21.54
C THR A 754 15.90 10.85 20.36
N THR A 755 16.20 12.14 20.49
CA THR A 755 16.88 12.89 19.44
C THR A 755 18.28 12.34 19.13
N ASP A 756 18.98 11.80 20.12
CA ASP A 756 20.28 11.11 19.95
C ASP A 756 20.14 9.67 19.41
N GLY A 757 18.91 9.16 19.28
CA GLY A 757 18.60 7.80 18.83
C GLY A 757 18.92 6.69 19.85
N GLN A 758 19.28 7.02 21.09
CA GLN A 758 19.76 6.05 22.07
C GLN A 758 18.63 5.24 22.72
N ALA A 759 17.44 5.83 22.87
CA ALA A 759 16.24 5.11 23.30
C ALA A 759 15.22 5.06 22.15
N VAL A 760 14.80 3.85 21.78
CA VAL A 760 13.74 3.62 20.78
C VAL A 760 12.73 2.62 21.36
N LEU A 761 11.47 3.05 21.42
CA LEU A 761 10.33 2.25 21.84
C LEU A 761 9.30 2.19 20.71
N ALA A 762 8.58 1.07 20.58
CA ALA A 762 7.50 0.95 19.62
C ALA A 762 6.30 0.18 20.17
N ASN A 763 5.12 0.73 19.93
CA ASN A 763 3.83 0.09 20.18
C ASN A 763 3.38 -0.65 18.90
N VAL A 764 3.91 -1.86 18.72
CA VAL A 764 3.69 -2.64 17.49
C VAL A 764 2.27 -3.20 17.39
N SER A 765 1.67 -3.61 18.52
CA SER A 765 0.29 -4.14 18.51
C SER A 765 -0.76 -3.06 18.30
N GLY A 766 -0.44 -1.80 18.67
CA GLY A 766 -1.38 -0.68 18.68
C GLY A 766 -2.55 -0.85 19.66
N ALA A 767 -2.56 -1.90 20.49
CA ALA A 767 -3.70 -2.27 21.32
C ALA A 767 -3.91 -1.30 22.50
N LYS A 768 -2.82 -0.73 23.02
CA LYS A 768 -2.83 0.24 24.12
C LYS A 768 -2.60 1.64 23.56
N ILE A 769 -3.68 2.34 23.18
CA ILE A 769 -3.61 3.71 22.67
C ILE A 769 -2.93 4.62 23.70
N GLY A 770 -1.94 5.41 23.24
CA GLY A 770 -1.12 6.30 24.08
C GLY A 770 0.15 5.67 24.64
N SER A 771 0.25 4.33 24.67
CA SER A 771 1.50 3.65 25.03
C SER A 771 2.57 3.86 23.97
N LYS A 772 3.82 4.06 24.41
CA LYS A 772 5.01 4.09 23.54
C LYS A 772 5.61 2.69 23.33
N GLY A 773 4.97 1.67 23.91
CA GLY A 773 5.28 0.26 23.69
C GLY A 773 6.57 -0.18 24.36
N ARG A 774 7.38 -0.97 23.64
CA ARG A 774 8.55 -1.65 24.22
C ARG A 774 9.82 -1.38 23.41
N PRO A 775 11.00 -1.60 24.01
CA PRO A 775 12.26 -1.54 23.28
C PRO A 775 12.25 -2.54 22.11
N LEU A 776 12.71 -2.10 20.94
CA LEU A 776 12.80 -3.00 19.79
C LEU A 776 13.92 -4.02 20.01
N PRO A 777 13.73 -5.30 19.65
CA PRO A 777 14.82 -6.28 19.70
C PRO A 777 15.99 -5.81 18.84
N GLY A 778 17.19 -5.74 19.43
CA GLY A 778 18.38 -5.21 18.75
C GLY A 778 18.58 -3.69 18.90
N ALA A 779 17.55 -2.92 19.29
CA ALA A 779 17.75 -1.56 19.78
C ALA A 779 18.49 -1.58 21.13
N GLY A 780 19.11 -0.47 21.51
CA GLY A 780 19.85 -0.33 22.77
C GLY A 780 19.04 -0.76 23.99
N GLN A 781 19.73 -1.18 25.06
CA GLN A 781 19.08 -1.51 26.33
C GLN A 781 18.55 -0.21 26.97
N VAL A 782 17.34 -0.25 27.51
CA VAL A 782 16.77 0.88 28.26
C VAL A 782 16.19 0.39 29.58
N GLU A 783 16.23 1.25 30.60
CA GLU A 783 15.70 0.97 31.93
C GLU A 783 15.12 2.24 32.55
N LEU A 784 14.26 2.11 33.56
CA LEU A 784 13.72 3.25 34.31
C LEU A 784 14.44 3.37 35.65
N GLY A 785 15.14 4.49 35.86
CA GLY A 785 15.62 4.86 37.19
C GLY A 785 14.51 5.52 37.99
N ALA A 786 14.19 5.01 39.18
CA ALA A 786 13.16 5.56 40.06
C ALA A 786 13.40 7.05 40.33
N TYR A 787 12.33 7.85 40.30
CA TYR A 787 12.43 9.30 40.27
C TYR A 787 11.52 9.97 41.28
N ASP A 788 12.11 10.80 42.13
CA ASP A 788 11.41 11.69 43.04
C ASP A 788 11.19 13.05 42.36
N ALA A 789 9.95 13.30 41.96
CA ALA A 789 9.55 14.53 41.31
C ALA A 789 9.45 15.75 42.25
N GLU A 790 9.27 15.53 43.56
CA GLU A 790 9.18 16.61 44.53
C GLU A 790 10.54 17.28 44.69
N HIS A 791 11.59 16.47 44.87
CA HIS A 791 12.98 16.92 45.04
C HIS A 791 13.80 16.97 43.74
N ASP A 792 13.25 16.49 42.61
CA ASP A 792 13.94 16.38 41.31
C ASP A 792 15.20 15.51 41.36
N LEU A 793 15.08 14.33 41.97
CA LEU A 793 16.18 13.39 42.21
C LEU A 793 15.92 12.03 41.56
N ILE A 794 16.97 11.44 40.99
CA ILE A 794 16.99 10.00 40.66
C ILE A 794 17.37 9.26 41.95
N LEU A 795 16.55 8.30 42.35
CA LEU A 795 16.72 7.58 43.61
C LEU A 795 17.83 6.53 43.50
N GLU A 796 18.59 6.38 44.57
CA GLU A 796 19.63 5.37 44.73
C GLU A 796 19.22 4.35 45.79
N ASN A 797 19.68 3.11 45.62
CA ASN A 797 19.55 2.06 46.62
C ASN A 797 20.66 2.13 47.68
N ASP A 798 20.59 1.27 48.70
CA ASP A 798 21.55 1.22 49.81
C ASP A 798 23.02 0.98 49.40
N ARG A 799 23.28 0.60 48.14
CA ARG A 799 24.62 0.37 47.58
C ARG A 799 25.14 1.57 46.77
N GLY A 800 24.38 2.67 46.67
CA GLY A 800 24.73 3.85 45.88
C GLY A 800 24.55 3.69 44.37
N PHE A 801 23.75 2.70 43.93
CA PHE A 801 23.35 2.54 42.53
C PHE A 801 21.92 3.05 42.34
N VAL A 802 21.58 3.50 41.13
CA VAL A 802 20.22 3.91 40.78
C VAL A 802 19.24 2.76 41.03
N GLN A 803 18.16 3.07 41.75
CA GLN A 803 17.05 2.14 41.96
C GLN A 803 16.26 2.00 40.65
N VAL A 804 15.93 0.77 40.26
CA VAL A 804 15.02 0.53 39.13
C VAL A 804 13.58 0.83 39.57
N ALA A 805 12.83 1.57 38.76
CA ALA A 805 11.45 1.89 39.05
C ALA A 805 10.55 0.63 39.06
N ASP A 806 9.70 0.53 40.07
CA ASP A 806 8.69 -0.51 40.23
C ASP A 806 7.56 -0.40 39.19
N THR A 807 6.66 -1.38 39.18
CA THR A 807 5.50 -1.38 38.28
C THR A 807 4.62 -0.16 38.56
N ASN A 808 4.32 0.62 37.52
CA ASN A 808 3.61 1.89 37.55
C ASN A 808 4.29 3.02 38.34
N GLU A 809 5.51 2.81 38.85
CA GLU A 809 6.31 3.90 39.40
C GLU A 809 6.85 4.77 38.26
N VAL A 810 6.93 6.08 38.50
CA VAL A 810 7.51 7.03 37.55
C VAL A 810 9.03 6.98 37.66
N GLY A 811 9.70 6.84 36.53
CA GLY A 811 11.15 6.86 36.45
C GLY A 811 11.68 7.68 35.28
N VAL A 812 12.94 8.06 35.37
CA VAL A 812 13.70 8.63 34.25
C VAL A 812 14.11 7.51 33.32
N LEU A 813 13.82 7.65 32.03
CA LEU A 813 14.27 6.70 31.02
C LEU A 813 15.77 6.87 30.79
N LEU A 814 16.50 5.79 31.05
CA LEU A 814 17.95 5.66 30.86
C LEU A 814 18.20 4.71 29.70
N ALA A 815 19.15 5.04 28.82
CA ALA A 815 19.53 4.21 27.68
C ALA A 815 21.01 3.85 27.74
N GLN A 816 21.32 2.57 27.57
CA GLN A 816 22.70 2.13 27.41
C GLN A 816 23.18 2.52 26.01
N PRO A 817 24.29 3.27 25.88
CA PRO A 817 24.72 3.76 24.60
C PRO A 817 25.08 2.61 23.65
N ARG A 818 24.57 2.67 22.42
CA ARG A 818 25.03 1.85 21.29
C ARG A 818 25.41 2.74 20.12
N GLY A 819 26.62 2.54 19.61
CA GLY A 819 27.18 3.38 18.56
C GLY A 819 27.69 4.73 19.08
N PRO A 820 27.80 5.74 18.20
CA PRO A 820 28.32 7.06 18.57
C PRO A 820 27.44 7.76 19.60
N ILE A 821 28.08 8.33 20.62
CA ILE A 821 27.41 9.15 21.65
C ILE A 821 27.46 10.61 21.23
N ASP A 822 26.31 11.28 21.26
CA ASP A 822 26.23 12.73 21.04
C ASP A 822 27.08 13.45 22.11
N PRO A 823 27.98 14.37 21.73
CA PRO A 823 28.79 15.12 22.69
C PRO A 823 27.99 15.89 23.75
N SER A 824 26.73 16.23 23.47
CA SER A 824 25.80 16.90 24.38
C SER A 824 24.99 15.94 25.27
N ALA A 825 25.14 14.62 25.10
CA ALA A 825 24.40 13.63 25.86
C ALA A 825 24.77 13.64 27.36
N SER A 826 23.77 13.46 28.21
CA SER A 826 23.94 13.36 29.67
C SER A 826 24.43 11.96 30.06
N VAL A 827 25.75 11.74 29.91
CA VAL A 827 26.40 10.46 30.23
C VAL A 827 26.54 10.28 31.75
N LYS A 828 26.06 9.14 32.24
CA LYS A 828 26.14 8.69 33.63
C LYS A 828 26.98 7.40 33.68
N ARG A 829 27.80 7.25 34.73
CA ARG A 829 28.65 6.07 34.94
C ARG A 829 28.40 5.49 36.32
N GLY A 830 28.45 4.16 36.45
CA GLY A 830 28.21 3.51 37.74
C GLY A 830 26.74 3.63 38.17
N VAL A 831 25.82 3.49 37.22
CA VAL A 831 24.38 3.69 37.37
C VAL A 831 23.73 2.49 38.03
N PHE A 832 23.73 1.31 37.39
CA PHE A 832 23.15 0.08 37.96
C PHE A 832 24.22 -0.92 38.42
N ALA A 833 25.44 -0.79 37.90
CA ALA A 833 26.58 -1.62 38.27
C ALA A 833 27.90 -0.83 38.16
N PRO A 834 28.98 -1.25 38.85
CA PRO A 834 30.29 -0.63 38.69
C PRO A 834 30.72 -0.57 37.23
N ALA A 835 31.20 0.60 36.80
CA ALA A 835 31.72 0.87 35.46
C ALA A 835 30.74 0.72 34.29
N ASP A 836 29.43 0.54 34.53
CA ASP A 836 28.45 0.67 33.46
C ASP A 836 28.35 2.14 32.98
N THR A 837 27.76 2.35 31.81
CA THR A 837 27.55 3.69 31.25
C THR A 837 26.15 3.76 30.66
N TRP A 838 25.43 4.82 31.01
CA TRP A 838 24.06 5.07 30.56
C TRP A 838 23.89 6.53 30.18
N ILE A 839 22.95 6.81 29.30
CA ILE A 839 22.56 8.15 28.88
C ILE A 839 21.21 8.46 29.53
N SER A 840 21.14 9.57 30.26
CA SER A 840 19.88 10.10 30.74
C SER A 840 19.15 10.81 29.61
N THR A 841 17.94 10.35 29.30
CA THR A 841 17.13 10.94 28.23
C THR A 841 16.32 12.15 28.68
N GLU A 842 16.26 12.41 30.00
CA GLU A 842 15.42 13.43 30.66
C GLU A 842 13.90 13.25 30.49
N TYR A 843 13.47 12.18 29.80
CA TYR A 843 12.07 11.80 29.69
C TYR A 843 11.64 10.95 30.88
N LEU A 844 10.42 11.21 31.34
CA LEU A 844 9.78 10.50 32.42
C LEU A 844 8.76 9.51 31.86
N PHE A 845 8.83 8.28 32.33
CA PHE A 845 7.94 7.20 31.93
C PHE A 845 7.45 6.45 33.17
N ARG A 846 6.31 5.77 33.04
CA ARG A 846 5.98 4.61 33.88
C ARG A 846 6.01 3.35 33.04
N ARG A 847 6.33 2.21 33.65
CA ARG A 847 6.23 0.88 33.04
C ARG A 847 5.05 0.13 33.65
N ASP A 848 4.10 -0.31 32.83
CA ASP A 848 2.95 -1.07 33.32
C ASP A 848 3.28 -2.54 33.58
N ALA A 849 2.30 -3.30 34.10
CA ALA A 849 2.48 -4.70 34.48
C ALA A 849 2.77 -5.64 33.28
N ASP A 850 2.41 -5.23 32.07
CA ASP A 850 2.74 -5.99 30.86
C ASP A 850 4.13 -5.63 30.32
N GLY A 851 4.77 -4.59 30.87
CA GLY A 851 6.09 -4.10 30.47
C GLY A 851 6.04 -2.99 29.41
N ASP A 852 4.88 -2.39 29.15
CA ASP A 852 4.74 -1.29 28.19
C ASP A 852 5.05 0.07 28.85
N TYR A 853 5.75 0.92 28.10
CA TYR A 853 6.20 2.23 28.55
C TYR A 853 5.19 3.33 28.20
N TRP A 854 4.79 4.11 29.20
CA TRP A 854 3.85 5.21 29.07
C TRP A 854 4.56 6.53 29.38
N LEU A 855 4.60 7.44 28.41
CA LEU A 855 5.22 8.74 28.59
C LEU A 855 4.39 9.58 29.57
N VAL A 856 5.03 10.11 30.61
CA VAL A 856 4.35 10.99 31.59
C VAL A 856 4.81 12.45 31.49
N GLY A 857 5.95 12.68 30.84
CA GLY A 857 6.46 14.02 30.53
C GLY A 857 7.98 14.06 30.42
N ARG A 858 8.57 15.22 30.68
CA ARG A 858 10.02 15.41 30.89
C ARG A 858 10.25 15.97 32.29
N ARG A 859 11.44 15.77 32.85
CA ARG A 859 11.79 16.30 34.19
C ARG A 859 11.51 17.80 34.33
N GLY A 860 11.94 18.59 33.34
CA GLY A 860 11.71 20.04 33.30
C GLY A 860 10.26 20.48 33.01
N SER A 861 9.34 19.57 32.69
CA SER A 861 7.93 19.88 32.42
C SER A 861 6.99 19.50 33.56
N VAL A 862 7.51 18.93 34.65
CA VAL A 862 6.69 18.59 35.82
C VAL A 862 6.14 19.85 36.47
N VAL A 863 4.82 19.90 36.65
CA VAL A 863 4.12 21.06 37.23
C VAL A 863 3.90 20.82 38.72
N ARG A 864 4.38 21.76 39.54
CA ARG A 864 4.26 21.70 41.00
C ARG A 864 3.16 22.64 41.48
N THR A 865 2.01 22.07 41.85
CA THR A 865 0.84 22.82 42.31
C THR A 865 0.66 22.67 43.82
N ALA A 866 -0.18 23.49 44.43
CA ALA A 866 -0.53 23.35 45.85
C ALA A 866 -1.23 22.02 46.18
N ARG A 867 -1.81 21.32 45.18
CA ARG A 867 -2.44 20.00 45.36
C ARG A 867 -1.47 18.84 45.20
N GLY A 868 -0.27 19.08 44.67
CA GLY A 868 0.75 18.06 44.45
C GLY A 868 1.36 18.10 43.05
N ILE A 869 2.03 17.01 42.70
CA ILE A 869 2.74 16.87 41.43
C ILE A 869 1.77 16.57 40.29
N VAL A 870 1.90 17.30 39.20
CA VAL A 870 1.12 17.15 37.98
C VAL A 870 2.04 16.74 36.84
N TYR A 871 1.72 15.59 36.24
CA TYR A 871 2.30 15.11 34.98
C TYR A 871 1.36 15.46 33.83
N CYS A 872 1.83 16.23 32.85
CA CYS A 872 0.97 16.82 31.83
C CYS A 872 0.47 15.81 30.77
N GLU A 873 1.30 14.85 30.38
CA GLU A 873 0.96 13.91 29.28
C GLU A 873 -0.23 13.00 29.65
N PRO A 874 -0.29 12.37 30.84
CA PRO A 874 -1.42 11.51 31.20
C PRO A 874 -2.76 12.26 31.27
N ILE A 875 -2.74 13.55 31.65
CA ILE A 875 -3.92 14.42 31.63
C ILE A 875 -4.34 14.72 30.20
N THR A 876 -3.37 15.06 29.35
CA THR A 876 -3.60 15.35 27.93
C THR A 876 -4.24 14.15 27.23
N ASP A 877 -3.70 12.96 27.45
CA ASP A 877 -4.20 11.70 26.92
C ASP A 877 -5.62 11.39 27.41
N ALA A 878 -5.87 11.54 28.72
CA ALA A 878 -7.19 11.29 29.33
C ALA A 878 -8.27 12.23 28.77
N LEU A 879 -7.96 13.52 28.64
CA LEU A 879 -8.88 14.50 28.04
C LEU A 879 -9.11 14.23 26.55
N GLY A 880 -8.11 13.71 25.84
CA GLY A 880 -8.23 13.32 24.43
C GLY A 880 -9.24 12.20 24.18
N PHE A 881 -9.50 11.33 25.16
CA PHE A 881 -10.51 10.27 25.05
C PHE A 881 -11.96 10.75 25.24
N ILE A 882 -12.18 11.99 25.68
CA ILE A 882 -13.54 12.51 25.85
C ILE A 882 -14.19 12.67 24.48
N ASN A 883 -15.35 12.05 24.29
CA ASN A 883 -16.12 12.19 23.05
C ASN A 883 -16.47 13.68 22.81
N GLY A 884 -16.03 14.21 21.67
CA GLY A 884 -16.26 15.61 21.30
C GLY A 884 -15.04 16.52 21.48
N VAL A 885 -14.01 16.10 22.22
CA VAL A 885 -12.71 16.78 22.22
C VAL A 885 -11.98 16.50 20.90
N ASP A 886 -11.45 17.54 20.28
CA ASP A 886 -10.57 17.41 19.11
C ASP A 886 -9.11 17.26 19.54
N LEU A 887 -8.54 18.30 20.16
CA LEU A 887 -7.21 18.31 20.77
C LEU A 887 -7.25 18.78 22.21
N ALA A 888 -6.33 18.25 23.02
CA ALA A 888 -6.05 18.70 24.38
C ALA A 888 -4.55 18.99 24.55
N VAL A 889 -4.22 19.92 25.45
CA VAL A 889 -2.85 20.13 25.95
C VAL A 889 -2.90 20.56 27.41
N THR A 890 -2.00 20.04 28.24
CA THR A 890 -1.83 20.46 29.63
C THR A 890 -0.48 21.15 29.84
N TYR A 891 -0.49 22.26 30.58
CA TYR A 891 0.71 23.06 30.85
C TYR A 891 0.62 23.75 32.21
N GLY A 892 1.78 24.04 32.81
CA GLY A 892 1.88 24.87 34.01
C GLY A 892 1.83 26.37 33.69
N VAL A 893 1.10 27.11 34.51
CA VAL A 893 1.06 28.58 34.53
C VAL A 893 1.68 29.07 35.85
N PRO A 894 2.76 29.87 35.81
CA PRO A 894 3.34 30.43 37.03
C PRO A 894 2.43 31.52 37.62
N VAL A 895 2.12 31.40 38.91
CA VAL A 895 1.31 32.36 39.68
C VAL A 895 1.95 32.57 41.06
N ARG A 896 2.51 33.77 41.29
CA ARG A 896 3.06 34.20 42.60
C ARG A 896 3.98 33.19 43.30
N GLY A 897 4.91 32.58 42.56
CA GLY A 897 5.87 31.61 43.11
C GLY A 897 5.34 30.18 43.25
N GLN A 898 4.10 29.91 42.86
CA GLN A 898 3.54 28.57 42.66
C GLN A 898 3.18 28.36 41.18
N GLN A 899 2.81 27.13 40.81
CA GLN A 899 2.23 26.85 39.50
C GLN A 899 0.79 26.35 39.61
N VAL A 900 0.00 26.67 38.59
CA VAL A 900 -1.35 26.13 38.38
C VAL A 900 -1.31 25.28 37.12
N ALA A 901 -1.83 24.06 37.19
CA ALA A 901 -1.97 23.18 36.04
C ALA A 901 -3.23 23.53 35.24
N VAL A 902 -3.04 23.96 34.00
CA VAL A 902 -4.14 24.35 33.10
C VAL A 902 -4.17 23.41 31.90
N SER A 903 -5.36 22.90 31.57
CA SER A 903 -5.61 22.14 30.35
C SER A 903 -6.47 22.94 29.39
N ALA A 904 -5.99 23.15 28.17
CA ALA A 904 -6.75 23.74 27.08
C ALA A 904 -7.27 22.63 26.16
N VAL A 905 -8.55 22.69 25.81
CA VAL A 905 -9.19 21.74 24.89
C VAL A 905 -9.85 22.47 23.73
N THR A 906 -9.81 21.87 22.54
CA THR A 906 -10.61 22.26 21.39
C THR A 906 -11.70 21.22 21.20
N LEU A 907 -12.85 21.62 20.66
CA LEU A 907 -13.99 20.73 20.45
C LEU A 907 -14.23 20.49 18.97
N ARG A 908 -14.70 19.29 18.64
CA ARG A 908 -15.19 18.97 17.29
C ARG A 908 -16.41 19.83 16.96
N PRO A 909 -16.67 20.12 15.66
CA PRO A 909 -17.85 20.90 15.26
C PRO A 909 -19.15 20.33 15.84
N GLY A 910 -19.92 21.18 16.53
CA GLY A 910 -21.21 20.80 17.14
C GLY A 910 -21.11 20.01 18.45
N ALA A 911 -19.91 19.69 18.92
CA ALA A 911 -19.72 18.98 20.18
C ALA A 911 -19.73 19.91 21.39
N SER A 912 -20.08 19.36 22.55
CA SER A 912 -19.99 20.02 23.85
C SER A 912 -19.48 19.03 24.90
N ILE A 913 -18.75 19.53 25.89
CA ILE A 913 -18.30 18.73 27.04
C ILE A 913 -18.86 19.32 28.33
N THR A 914 -19.05 18.47 29.33
CA THR A 914 -19.57 18.82 30.65
C THR A 914 -18.51 18.64 31.73
N ALA A 915 -18.79 19.18 32.92
CA ALA A 915 -17.91 18.96 34.08
C ALA A 915 -17.88 17.48 34.52
N ALA A 916 -18.95 16.73 34.26
CA ALA A 916 -19.01 15.30 34.55
C ALA A 916 -18.05 14.51 33.64
N ASP A 917 -18.03 14.81 32.33
CA ASP A 917 -17.12 14.17 31.38
C ASP A 917 -15.64 14.39 31.78
N LEU A 918 -15.31 15.63 32.18
CA LEU A 918 -13.97 15.96 32.68
C LEU A 918 -13.63 15.19 33.96
N THR A 919 -14.59 15.08 34.88
CA THR A 919 -14.38 14.37 36.16
C THR A 919 -14.15 12.89 35.91
N GLU A 920 -14.95 12.27 35.05
CA GLU A 920 -14.81 10.86 34.69
C GLU A 920 -13.47 10.58 33.99
N ALA A 921 -13.05 11.44 33.05
CA ALA A 921 -11.79 11.27 32.34
C ALA A 921 -10.59 11.32 33.28
N ILE A 922 -10.53 12.31 34.18
CA ILE A 922 -9.43 12.45 35.14
C ILE A 922 -9.46 11.34 36.20
N ALA A 923 -10.63 10.85 36.60
CA ALA A 923 -10.74 9.73 37.54
C ALA A 923 -10.18 8.40 36.98
N LYS A 924 -10.09 8.25 35.65
CA LYS A 924 -9.50 7.08 34.98
C LYS A 924 -7.99 7.14 34.83
N MET A 925 -7.35 8.26 35.17
CA MET A 925 -5.91 8.38 35.09
C MET A 925 -5.20 7.45 36.08
N PRO A 926 -3.99 6.94 35.74
CA PRO A 926 -3.19 6.20 36.70
C PRO A 926 -2.84 7.06 37.93
N PRO A 927 -2.78 6.48 39.14
CA PRO A 927 -2.55 7.22 40.39
C PRO A 927 -1.08 7.59 40.60
N ILE A 928 -0.46 8.23 39.60
CA ILE A 928 0.95 8.66 39.62
C ILE A 928 1.13 10.14 39.96
N GLY A 929 0.04 10.92 39.99
CA GLY A 929 0.04 12.34 40.32
C GLY A 929 -1.39 12.87 40.40
N VAL A 930 -1.55 14.19 40.51
CA VAL A 930 -2.88 14.83 40.56
C VAL A 930 -3.30 15.37 39.19
N GLY A 931 -4.62 15.45 38.93
CA GLY A 931 -5.18 16.02 37.70
C GLY A 931 -4.99 17.53 37.56
N PRO A 932 -5.50 18.18 36.49
CA PRO A 932 -5.32 19.62 36.26
C PRO A 932 -6.19 20.45 37.23
N ASP A 933 -5.73 21.66 37.57
CA ASP A 933 -6.51 22.59 38.41
C ASP A 933 -7.63 23.25 37.62
N ILE A 934 -7.40 23.51 36.33
CA ILE A 934 -8.34 24.19 35.44
C ILE A 934 -8.40 23.46 34.10
N VAL A 935 -9.60 23.32 33.55
CA VAL A 935 -9.83 22.95 32.16
C VAL A 935 -10.64 24.03 31.48
N HIS A 936 -10.29 24.44 30.27
CA HIS A 936 -11.09 25.39 29.49
C HIS A 936 -11.10 25.08 28.00
N VAL A 937 -12.19 25.46 27.33
CA VAL A 937 -12.30 25.37 25.87
C VAL A 937 -11.65 26.59 25.23
N VAL A 938 -10.79 26.35 24.25
CA VAL A 938 -10.24 27.38 23.35
C VAL A 938 -10.82 27.19 21.95
N PRO A 939 -11.01 28.27 21.18
CA PRO A 939 -11.60 28.17 19.85
C PRO A 939 -10.70 27.42 18.86
N GLN A 940 -9.39 27.53 19.03
CA GLN A 940 -8.40 26.85 18.19
C GLN A 940 -7.10 26.63 18.96
N MET A 941 -6.32 25.65 18.52
CA MET A 941 -5.00 25.32 19.04
C MET A 941 -3.96 25.58 17.96
N THR A 942 -2.94 26.39 18.24
CA THR A 942 -1.85 26.62 17.30
C THR A 942 -0.98 25.37 17.19
N LEU A 943 -0.84 24.85 15.98
CA LEU A 943 0.07 23.74 15.67
C LEU A 943 1.38 24.27 15.10
N SER A 944 2.49 23.56 15.35
CA SER A 944 3.76 23.76 14.65
C SER A 944 3.65 23.32 13.18
N ALA A 945 4.67 23.62 12.38
CA ALA A 945 4.83 23.08 11.02
C ALA A 945 4.83 21.54 10.97
N THR A 946 5.11 20.88 12.11
CA THR A 946 5.07 19.41 12.27
C THR A 946 3.77 18.93 12.90
N TYR A 947 2.69 19.73 12.86
CA TYR A 947 1.38 19.43 13.41
C TYR A 947 1.34 19.19 14.94
N ARG A 948 2.37 19.63 15.67
CA ARG A 948 2.43 19.50 17.14
C ARG A 948 1.71 20.66 17.81
N PRO A 949 0.77 20.42 18.75
CA PRO A 949 0.19 21.48 19.56
C PRO A 949 1.24 22.29 20.32
N THR A 950 1.16 23.62 20.25
CA THR A 950 2.08 24.54 20.94
C THR A 950 1.38 25.22 22.12
N VAL A 951 2.11 25.38 23.23
CA VAL A 951 1.55 25.91 24.49
C VAL A 951 2.08 27.29 24.88
N SER A 952 3.06 27.85 24.16
CA SER A 952 3.73 29.10 24.55
C SER A 952 2.76 30.27 24.64
N ALA A 953 1.90 30.46 23.63
CA ALA A 953 0.89 31.51 23.63
C ALA A 953 -0.18 31.31 24.72
N LEU A 954 -0.61 30.06 24.94
CA LEU A 954 -1.57 29.71 25.99
C LEU A 954 -1.02 29.96 27.39
N ARG A 955 0.24 29.57 27.62
CA ARG A 955 0.94 29.81 28.88
C ARG A 955 1.11 31.31 29.15
N ALA A 956 1.45 32.10 28.12
CA ALA A 956 1.57 33.55 28.24
C ALA A 956 0.23 34.25 28.54
N ALA A 957 -0.90 33.68 28.11
CA ALA A 957 -2.23 34.20 28.43
C ALA A 957 -2.64 34.01 29.90
N GLY A 958 -1.93 33.15 30.65
CA GLY A 958 -2.14 32.92 32.07
C GLY A 958 -3.45 32.19 32.40
N ILE A 959 -4.02 32.48 33.58
CA ILE A 959 -5.25 31.83 34.05
C ILE A 959 -6.46 32.28 33.22
N PRO A 960 -7.24 31.34 32.64
CA PRO A 960 -8.33 31.67 31.75
C PRO A 960 -9.46 32.45 32.44
N LYS A 961 -10.24 33.20 31.65
CA LYS A 961 -11.39 33.96 32.15
C LYS A 961 -12.51 33.01 32.60
N PRO A 962 -13.29 33.34 33.64
CA PRO A 962 -14.45 32.55 34.05
C PRO A 962 -15.50 32.55 32.93
N GLY A 963 -16.18 31.44 32.71
CA GLY A 963 -17.08 31.28 31.58
C GLY A 963 -17.93 30.02 31.66
N ARG A 964 -18.79 29.79 30.66
CA ARG A 964 -19.53 28.52 30.53
C ARG A 964 -18.63 27.36 30.11
N HIS A 965 -17.48 27.67 29.53
CA HIS A 965 -16.52 26.70 28.99
C HIS A 965 -15.19 26.71 29.75
N ALA A 966 -15.23 27.03 31.04
CA ALA A 966 -14.07 26.98 31.92
C ALA A 966 -14.50 26.34 33.24
N TRP A 967 -13.72 25.38 33.70
CA TRP A 967 -13.97 24.60 34.89
C TRP A 967 -12.73 24.57 35.77
N TYR A 968 -12.92 24.53 37.08
CA TYR A 968 -11.88 24.29 38.05
C TYR A 968 -12.13 22.96 38.76
N PHE A 969 -11.08 22.31 39.21
CA PHE A 969 -11.19 21.11 40.03
C PHE A 969 -11.50 21.52 41.48
N ASP A 970 -12.63 21.06 42.02
CA ASP A 970 -13.02 21.25 43.42
C ASP A 970 -12.51 20.06 44.26
N PRO A 971 -11.48 20.25 45.09
CA PRO A 971 -10.91 19.15 45.88
C PRO A 971 -11.88 18.58 46.91
N ALA A 972 -12.79 19.41 47.45
CA ALA A 972 -13.74 18.97 48.48
C ALA A 972 -14.81 18.02 47.91
N GLY A 973 -15.21 18.26 46.65
CA GLY A 973 -16.18 17.44 45.95
C GLY A 973 -15.58 16.38 45.02
N ASN A 974 -14.24 16.34 44.90
CA ASN A 974 -13.49 15.51 43.95
C ASN A 974 -14.06 15.55 42.52
N GLN A 975 -14.43 16.73 42.04
CA GLN A 975 -15.13 16.92 40.76
C GLN A 975 -14.80 18.27 40.12
N PHE A 976 -14.98 18.38 38.80
CA PHE A 976 -14.93 19.68 38.15
C PHE A 976 -16.21 20.49 38.40
N ARG A 977 -16.04 21.79 38.61
CA ARG A 977 -17.12 22.77 38.73
C ARG A 977 -16.84 23.96 37.84
N ARG A 978 -17.88 24.70 37.45
CA ARG A 978 -17.73 25.87 36.59
C ARG A 978 -16.82 26.92 37.26
N LEU A 979 -15.83 27.42 36.54
CA LEU A 979 -14.92 28.46 37.01
C LEU A 979 -15.69 29.76 37.21
N THR A 980 -15.66 30.29 38.43
CA THR A 980 -16.27 31.57 38.81
C THR A 980 -15.21 32.66 38.96
N ALA A 981 -15.62 33.93 38.93
CA ALA A 981 -14.71 35.05 39.14
C ALA A 981 -14.07 35.01 40.53
N SER A 982 -14.80 34.57 41.56
CA SER A 982 -14.27 34.41 42.92
C SER A 982 -13.13 33.41 42.97
N VAL A 983 -13.35 32.20 42.44
CA VAL A 983 -12.34 31.12 42.43
C VAL A 983 -11.13 31.52 41.59
N ARG A 984 -11.34 32.15 40.43
CA ARG A 984 -10.23 32.69 39.63
C ARG A 984 -9.42 33.72 40.40
N ASN A 985 -10.08 34.63 41.12
CA ASN A 985 -9.41 35.65 41.91
C ASN A 985 -8.64 35.04 43.08
N GLU A 986 -9.14 33.97 43.69
CA GLU A 986 -8.45 33.20 44.72
C GLU A 986 -7.19 32.54 44.16
N LEU A 987 -7.30 31.85 43.03
CA LEU A 987 -6.17 31.24 42.32
C LEU A 987 -5.14 32.28 41.84
N CYS A 988 -5.56 33.49 41.47
CA CYS A 988 -4.69 34.62 41.12
C CYS A 988 -4.19 35.42 42.36
N GLY A 989 -4.68 35.13 43.57
CA GLY A 989 -4.35 35.82 44.81
C GLY A 989 -4.89 37.26 44.96
N THR A 990 -5.95 37.66 44.25
CA THR A 990 -6.50 39.04 44.24
C THR A 990 -7.56 39.32 45.32
N HIS A 991 -7.74 38.46 46.33
CA HIS A 991 -8.62 38.77 47.47
C HIS A 991 -7.81 39.15 48.71
N ARG A 992 -8.02 40.39 49.20
CA ARG A 992 -7.61 40.82 50.54
C ARG A 992 -8.28 39.88 51.57
N PRO A 993 -7.59 39.45 52.63
CA PRO A 993 -8.25 38.72 53.71
C PRO A 993 -9.38 39.58 54.26
N ARG A 994 -10.61 39.04 54.32
CA ARG A 994 -11.64 39.59 55.20
C ARG A 994 -11.13 39.37 56.63
N GLY A 995 -10.80 40.46 57.32
CA GLY A 995 -10.50 40.42 58.74
C GLY A 995 -11.69 39.85 59.53
N PRO A 996 -11.44 39.18 60.66
CA PRO A 996 -12.51 38.62 61.48
C PRO A 996 -13.36 39.75 62.07
N ALA A 997 -14.68 39.55 62.08
CA ALA A 997 -15.63 40.38 62.82
C ALA A 997 -15.73 39.92 64.27
#